data_AF-A0A2R4LWA8-F1
#
_entry.id   AF-A0A2R4LWA8-F1
#
_cell.length_a   1.000
_cell.length_b   1.000
_cell.length_c   1.000
_cell.angle_alpha   90.00
_cell.angle_beta   90.00
_cell.angle_gamma   90.00
#
_symmetry.space_group_name_H-M   'P 1'
#
loop_
_entity.id
_entity.type
_entity.pdbx_description
1 polymer ?
#
loop_
_entity_poly.entity_id
_entity_poly.type
_entity_poly.pdbx_seq_one_letter_code
_entity_poly.pdbx_strand_id
1 'polypeptide(L)'
;MSSANGYHFNPLQQAIHNSPRGSRSGGLTKCIPKVASVLNQNPRKLNQDYYKERIRKRLCDVKLEVSPSAYDTAWVAMVPGLGEYSGRPRPRFEQCLQWVMENQNWDGSWGLNPGHPSLVKDSLSCTLACVLALRTWNLGHRLLQRGLDYIGSNAWAASSADQLSPIGFNIVFPAMVDRALKLDLTLPLKPTLIDSLLFARDAEIRLCGSNDHLAYVSEGLGDYCDWKQLFKHRRINGSLFNSPATTAAALIQCPDDHKSIQYLATVVESFDGWVPAVYPMHIHAHLRLVDTIERLGVNRHFRDELHNILDEIYRAWLAKDEGIFSDISCLAMAFRLLRTNGYDVSSDELAAFVDEDKFFETCGIQNTGVATCLELYRASQMRIYEDEQVLEKILIWTRDFLKQQVLDQNIPDKKLCAEVEHDLKNFYGKLDRVSHRRSIELCEVEEFQMLKTAYRCRTIFNEDLAMFAAKDFRISQAKYHKELKQVQKWFTDCNMDGMKQSRDTSLVSSACAAGVLFPEPEFAQARIGFTQFFALATFIDDFIDNYGSKEEAIRLLELFRMYVFLSSMLCFFFQNLTASAASFDCSWDEQKLDGISDSSREVKIMYTALCKTIDGQAEMVYAMQGHCIKHDLHEMWIEFLSELLNEKGWGEKKITTMDQYISTSCTTFGLKFYILLAYYFLGHNMPEGLLESPDFYTMLHHASLVGRLLNDTVTYKREQKEGGLNFICMLTAGGTVSEEEAISMAQQMAEDSQRKVLQMVCLSKGNMVPRRCQEFFWALCKMGNWLYNEDGGDRFSSMDKVVDDINKLILEPLELPRIVES
;
A
#
# COMPACT_ATOMS: atom_id res chain seq x y z
N MET A 1 -58.19 -24.55 2.54
CA MET A 1 -59.22 -23.58 2.97
C MET A 1 -58.52 -22.37 3.59
N SER A 2 -58.64 -21.24 2.90
CA SER A 2 -58.80 -19.87 3.43
C SER A 2 -57.78 -19.25 4.42
N SER A 3 -57.35 -18.05 4.00
CA SER A 3 -56.90 -16.85 4.75
C SER A 3 -55.48 -16.81 5.34
N ALA A 4 -54.78 -15.68 5.40
CA ALA A 4 -54.58 -14.53 4.51
C ALA A 4 -53.53 -13.63 5.19
N ASN A 5 -52.59 -13.09 4.39
CA ASN A 5 -51.81 -11.84 4.55
C ASN A 5 -50.88 -11.69 5.78
N GLY A 6 -49.68 -11.09 5.67
CA GLY A 6 -49.00 -10.49 4.53
C GLY A 6 -47.72 -9.79 4.99
N TYR A 7 -46.78 -9.57 4.07
CA TYR A 7 -45.74 -8.54 4.20
C TYR A 7 -45.39 -8.01 2.81
N HIS A 8 -45.43 -6.69 2.67
CA HIS A 8 -45.19 -5.92 1.46
C HIS A 8 -43.69 -5.91 1.10
N PHE A 9 -43.38 -6.21 -0.17
CA PHE A 9 -42.12 -5.88 -0.84
C PHE A 9 -42.36 -4.74 -1.84
N ASN A 10 -41.36 -3.87 -1.95
CA ASN A 10 -41.30 -2.64 -2.74
C ASN A 10 -40.87 -2.96 -4.20
N PRO A 11 -41.59 -2.55 -5.26
CA PRO A 11 -41.25 -2.91 -6.63
C PRO A 11 -40.46 -1.80 -7.37
N LEU A 12 -39.26 -2.15 -7.84
CA LEU A 12 -38.51 -1.44 -8.88
C LEU A 12 -38.39 -2.38 -10.07
N GLN A 13 -39.26 -2.25 -11.07
CA GLN A 13 -39.03 -2.62 -12.47
C GLN A 13 -40.31 -2.39 -13.29
N GLN A 14 -40.30 -1.36 -14.15
CA GLN A 14 -40.84 -1.37 -15.52
C GLN A 14 -40.96 0.07 -16.05
N ALA A 15 -40.13 0.41 -17.04
CA ALA A 15 -40.56 1.14 -18.24
C ALA A 15 -39.37 1.31 -19.20
N ILE A 16 -39.30 0.43 -20.21
CA ILE A 16 -38.53 0.64 -21.46
C ILE A 16 -39.58 0.70 -22.58
N HIS A 17 -39.64 1.83 -23.31
CA HIS A 17 -39.72 1.98 -24.78
C HIS A 17 -40.43 3.27 -25.23
N ASN A 18 -39.67 4.21 -25.83
CA ASN A 18 -39.79 4.68 -27.23
C ASN A 18 -39.17 6.09 -27.47
N SER A 19 -38.00 6.11 -28.16
CA SER A 19 -37.44 7.03 -29.22
C SER A 19 -37.55 8.58 -29.13
N PRO A 20 -36.76 9.42 -29.87
CA PRO A 20 -35.56 9.19 -30.71
C PRO A 20 -34.37 10.18 -30.48
N ARG A 21 -33.22 9.85 -31.09
CA ARG A 21 -32.09 10.69 -31.58
C ARG A 21 -31.95 12.15 -31.10
N GLY A 22 -30.78 12.46 -30.53
CA GLY A 22 -30.24 13.83 -30.45
C GLY A 22 -29.16 14.00 -29.39
N SER A 23 -27.92 13.64 -29.70
CA SER A 23 -26.76 13.95 -28.86
C SER A 23 -26.51 15.46 -28.82
N ARG A 24 -26.66 16.06 -27.64
CA ARG A 24 -26.16 17.40 -27.32
C ARG A 24 -25.28 17.34 -26.08
N SER A 25 -24.02 17.71 -26.31
CA SER A 25 -23.05 18.20 -25.33
C SER A 25 -23.68 19.14 -24.30
N GLY A 26 -23.42 18.89 -23.02
CA GLY A 26 -23.91 19.73 -21.92
C GLY A 26 -23.11 19.58 -20.62
N GLY A 27 -22.01 20.32 -20.52
CA GLY A 27 -21.60 21.06 -19.31
C GLY A 27 -21.23 20.30 -18.02
N LEU A 28 -19.97 19.89 -17.91
CA LEU A 28 -19.28 19.68 -16.63
C LEU A 28 -18.85 21.04 -16.04
N THR A 29 -19.81 21.86 -15.60
CA THR A 29 -19.54 23.04 -14.77
C THR A 29 -20.70 23.26 -13.82
N LYS A 30 -20.62 22.65 -12.63
CA LYS A 30 -21.14 23.16 -11.35
C LYS A 30 -20.97 22.10 -10.26
N CYS A 31 -19.88 22.20 -9.52
CA CYS A 31 -19.80 21.81 -8.11
C CYS A 31 -18.56 22.48 -7.50
N ILE A 32 -18.75 23.67 -6.94
CA ILE A 32 -17.79 24.30 -6.01
C ILE A 32 -18.47 24.32 -4.65
N PRO A 33 -18.12 23.43 -3.70
CA PRO A 33 -18.45 23.63 -2.30
C PRO A 33 -17.45 24.59 -1.66
N LYS A 34 -17.97 25.46 -0.79
CA LYS A 34 -17.25 26.46 0.01
C LYS A 34 -16.15 25.81 0.86
N VAL A 35 -14.88 26.03 0.51
CA VAL A 35 -13.68 25.64 1.31
C VAL A 35 -13.31 26.67 2.40
N ALA A 36 -14.12 27.72 2.59
CA ALA A 36 -13.72 28.87 3.41
C ALA A 36 -13.94 28.74 4.94
N SER A 37 -14.64 27.71 5.46
CA SER A 37 -15.06 27.72 6.88
C SER A 37 -14.27 26.83 7.84
N VAL A 38 -13.26 26.08 7.40
CA VAL A 38 -12.46 25.19 8.27
C VAL A 38 -11.13 25.84 8.72
N LEU A 39 -10.77 27.02 8.19
CA LEU A 39 -9.51 27.70 8.51
C LEU A 39 -9.55 28.60 9.76
N ASN A 40 -10.68 28.68 10.46
CA ASN A 40 -10.86 29.56 11.62
C ASN A 40 -10.82 28.83 12.98
N GLN A 41 -9.84 27.94 13.18
CA GLN A 41 -9.56 27.38 14.51
C GLN A 41 -8.05 27.36 14.83
N ASN A 42 -7.68 28.25 15.76
CA ASN A 42 -6.48 28.30 16.61
C ASN A 42 -5.08 28.20 15.92
N PRO A 43 -4.28 29.30 15.87
CA PRO A 43 -2.98 29.33 15.17
C PRO A 43 -1.89 28.41 15.74
N ARG A 44 -2.08 27.84 16.94
CA ARG A 44 -1.16 26.81 17.51
C ARG A 44 -1.30 25.42 16.86
N LYS A 45 -2.44 25.11 16.22
CA LYS A 45 -2.71 23.82 15.53
C LYS A 45 -2.24 23.79 14.06
N LEU A 46 -1.62 24.87 13.56
CA LEU A 46 -1.34 25.07 12.13
C LEU A 46 0.12 24.86 11.69
N ASN A 47 1.06 24.52 12.57
CA ASN A 47 2.46 24.38 12.17
C ASN A 47 2.80 22.94 11.72
N GLN A 48 3.12 22.74 10.43
CA GLN A 48 3.56 21.43 9.90
C GLN A 48 4.90 21.01 10.53
N ASP A 49 5.76 21.97 10.85
CA ASP A 49 7.06 21.73 11.47
C ASP A 49 6.92 21.21 12.91
N TYR A 50 5.85 21.61 13.61
CA TYR A 50 5.56 21.12 14.96
C TYR A 50 5.29 19.61 14.97
N TYR A 51 4.41 19.12 14.09
CA TYR A 51 4.14 17.69 13.97
C TYR A 51 5.37 16.92 13.50
N LYS A 52 6.07 17.46 12.50
CA LYS A 52 7.29 16.84 11.95
C LYS A 52 8.35 16.64 13.03
N GLU A 53 8.60 17.63 13.88
CA GLU A 53 9.60 17.53 14.95
C GLU A 53 9.20 16.53 16.05
N ARG A 54 7.91 16.46 16.39
CA ARG A 54 7.40 15.46 17.34
C ARG A 54 7.53 14.04 16.81
N ILE A 55 7.21 13.83 15.54
CA ILE A 55 7.36 12.52 14.87
C ILE A 55 8.84 12.14 14.82
N ARG A 56 9.74 13.06 14.43
CA ARG A 56 11.19 12.85 14.44
C ARG A 56 11.70 12.45 15.82
N LYS A 57 11.30 13.18 16.87
CA LYS A 57 11.69 12.84 18.25
C LYS A 57 11.25 11.44 18.64
N ARG A 58 10.04 11.01 18.24
CA ARG A 58 9.54 9.65 18.49
C ARG A 58 10.29 8.59 17.70
N LEU A 59 10.67 8.88 16.45
CA LEU A 59 11.48 7.97 15.63
C LEU A 59 12.88 7.71 16.22
N CYS A 60 13.42 8.69 16.96
CA CYS A 60 14.69 8.57 17.65
C CYS A 60 14.57 8.05 19.10
N ASP A 61 13.36 7.92 19.64
CA ASP A 61 13.16 7.49 21.03
C ASP A 61 13.05 5.96 21.11
N VAL A 62 13.77 5.37 22.06
CA VAL A 62 13.79 3.92 22.30
C VAL A 62 12.60 3.49 23.18
N LYS A 63 11.88 4.44 23.79
CA LYS A 63 10.78 4.12 24.70
C LYS A 63 9.52 3.67 23.95
N LEU A 64 9.15 2.40 24.18
CA LEU A 64 7.91 1.82 23.66
C LEU A 64 6.69 2.37 24.40
N GLU A 65 5.73 2.93 23.66
CA GLU A 65 4.43 3.38 24.18
C GLU A 65 3.35 2.33 23.87
N VAL A 66 3.22 1.34 24.76
CA VAL A 66 2.25 0.22 24.63
C VAL A 66 1.20 0.27 25.75
N SER A 67 -0.02 -0.20 25.46
CA SER A 67 -1.10 -0.32 26.45
C SER A 67 -0.92 -1.55 27.36
N PRO A 68 -1.45 -1.51 28.61
CA PRO A 68 -1.49 -2.69 29.47
C PRO A 68 -2.39 -3.80 28.90
N SER A 69 -2.01 -5.05 29.14
CA SER A 69 -2.88 -6.21 28.94
C SER A 69 -3.42 -6.67 30.29
N ALA A 70 -4.72 -6.47 30.52
CA ALA A 70 -5.35 -6.89 31.77
C ALA A 70 -5.34 -8.42 31.93
N TYR A 71 -5.53 -9.16 30.82
CA TYR A 71 -5.40 -10.62 30.78
C TYR A 71 -4.02 -11.09 31.23
N ASP A 72 -2.95 -10.58 30.62
CA ASP A 72 -1.59 -11.01 30.95
C ASP A 72 -1.20 -10.58 32.37
N THR A 73 -1.59 -9.36 32.77
CA THR A 73 -1.34 -8.86 34.14
C THR A 73 -2.05 -9.72 35.18
N ALA A 74 -3.27 -10.19 34.91
CA ALA A 74 -3.97 -11.10 35.79
C ALA A 74 -3.30 -12.49 35.89
N TRP A 75 -2.77 -13.02 34.78
CA TRP A 75 -1.98 -14.25 34.81
C TRP A 75 -0.70 -14.12 35.65
N VAL A 76 0.02 -13.00 35.50
CA VAL A 76 1.21 -12.70 36.32
C VAL A 76 0.82 -12.53 37.80
N ALA A 77 -0.30 -11.88 38.09
CA ALA A 77 -0.81 -11.71 39.46
C ALA A 77 -1.18 -13.04 40.14
N MET A 78 -1.48 -14.10 39.39
CA MET A 78 -1.78 -15.43 39.93
C MET A 78 -0.54 -16.27 40.28
N VAL A 79 0.67 -15.82 39.93
CA VAL A 79 1.90 -16.58 40.22
C VAL A 79 2.16 -16.63 41.73
N PRO A 80 2.29 -17.82 42.35
CA PRO A 80 2.57 -17.93 43.77
C PRO A 80 4.03 -17.59 44.12
N GLY A 81 4.20 -16.83 45.19
CA GLY A 81 5.48 -16.60 45.86
C GLY A 81 5.79 -17.71 46.87
N LEU A 82 7.07 -17.89 47.19
CA LEU A 82 7.48 -18.76 48.29
C LEU A 82 7.08 -18.08 49.61
N GLY A 83 6.18 -18.70 50.36
CA GLY A 83 5.68 -18.13 51.61
C GLY A 83 6.74 -18.16 52.70
N GLU A 84 7.22 -16.99 53.11
CA GLU A 84 8.04 -16.87 54.32
C GLU A 84 7.12 -16.89 55.57
N TYR A 85 7.32 -17.89 56.42
CA TYR A 85 6.84 -18.04 57.80
C TYR A 85 5.33 -18.22 58.08
N SER A 86 4.38 -17.89 57.18
CA SER A 86 2.93 -17.93 57.50
C SER A 86 2.09 -19.08 56.93
N GLY A 87 2.65 -20.00 56.13
CA GLY A 87 1.94 -21.15 55.57
C GLY A 87 0.82 -20.84 54.55
N ARG A 88 0.48 -19.56 54.31
CA ARG A 88 -0.39 -19.12 53.22
C ARG A 88 0.44 -18.61 52.04
N PRO A 89 0.18 -19.08 50.81
CA PRO A 89 0.83 -18.52 49.63
C PRO A 89 0.46 -17.04 49.47
N ARG A 90 1.39 -16.24 48.95
CA ARG A 90 1.20 -14.83 48.58
C ARG A 90 1.50 -14.64 47.10
N PRO A 91 0.97 -13.60 46.44
CA PRO A 91 1.33 -13.32 45.05
C PRO A 91 2.82 -12.97 44.97
N ARG A 92 3.53 -13.57 44.03
CA ARG A 92 4.94 -13.24 43.76
C ARG A 92 5.09 -11.82 43.24
N PHE A 93 4.12 -11.38 42.44
CA PHE A 93 4.08 -10.05 41.83
C PHE A 93 2.89 -9.27 42.39
N GLU A 94 3.00 -8.79 43.62
CA GLU A 94 1.93 -8.09 44.34
C GLU A 94 1.45 -6.84 43.57
N GLN A 95 2.36 -6.17 42.86
CA GLN A 95 2.08 -4.99 42.04
C GLN A 95 1.06 -5.28 40.92
N CYS A 96 1.13 -6.46 40.29
CA CYS A 96 0.16 -6.86 39.27
C CYS A 96 -1.24 -7.07 39.85
N LEU A 97 -1.33 -7.62 41.05
CA LEU A 97 -2.62 -7.78 41.73
C LEU A 97 -3.21 -6.44 42.13
N GLN A 98 -2.37 -5.51 42.61
CA GLN A 98 -2.78 -4.14 42.90
C GLN A 98 -3.29 -3.44 41.64
N TRP A 99 -2.56 -3.55 40.52
CA TRP A 99 -2.99 -2.99 39.24
C TRP A 99 -4.36 -3.55 38.82
N VAL A 100 -4.60 -4.86 38.93
CA VAL A 100 -5.90 -5.47 38.63
C VAL A 100 -7.02 -4.84 39.48
N MET A 101 -6.78 -4.60 40.76
CA MET A 101 -7.76 -4.00 41.67
C MET A 101 -8.08 -2.53 41.32
N GLU A 102 -7.11 -1.79 40.78
CA GLU A 102 -7.22 -0.36 40.51
C GLU A 102 -7.76 -0.04 39.10
N ASN A 103 -7.75 -1.02 38.17
CA ASN A 103 -8.01 -0.79 36.74
C ASN A 103 -9.26 -1.49 36.19
N GLN A 104 -10.29 -1.72 37.03
CA GLN A 104 -11.59 -2.19 36.53
C GLN A 104 -12.33 -1.04 35.81
N ASN A 105 -12.85 -1.31 34.61
CA ASN A 105 -13.62 -0.34 33.84
C ASN A 105 -14.97 0.00 34.52
N TRP A 106 -15.58 1.09 34.06
CA TRP A 106 -16.85 1.58 34.59
C TRP A 106 -18.01 0.59 34.37
N ASP A 107 -17.98 -0.20 33.30
CA ASP A 107 -18.97 -1.23 32.95
C ASP A 107 -18.75 -2.57 33.70
N GLY A 108 -17.71 -2.66 34.53
CA GLY A 108 -17.34 -3.86 35.27
C GLY A 108 -16.35 -4.78 34.54
N SER A 109 -16.04 -4.50 33.28
CA SER A 109 -15.03 -5.26 32.53
C SER A 109 -13.60 -4.90 32.93
N TRP A 110 -12.66 -5.72 32.47
CA TRP A 110 -11.29 -5.30 32.19
C TRP A 110 -11.03 -5.48 30.69
N GLY A 111 -10.20 -4.62 30.09
CA GLY A 111 -9.92 -4.63 28.65
C GLY A 111 -9.57 -3.23 28.14
N LEU A 112 -9.12 -3.14 26.89
CA LEU A 112 -8.53 -1.91 26.32
C LEU A 112 -9.54 -0.75 26.17
N ASN A 113 -10.71 -1.01 25.59
CA ASN A 113 -11.73 0.01 25.32
C ASN A 113 -13.11 -0.48 25.80
N PRO A 114 -13.58 -0.07 27.00
CA PRO A 114 -14.86 -0.53 27.54
C PRO A 114 -16.03 -0.12 26.63
N GLY A 115 -16.94 -1.07 26.38
CA GLY A 115 -18.10 -0.88 25.51
C GLY A 115 -17.82 -0.93 23.99
N HIS A 116 -16.58 -1.19 23.55
CA HIS A 116 -16.28 -1.27 22.12
C HIS A 116 -16.89 -2.55 21.50
N PRO A 117 -17.73 -2.43 20.44
CA PRO A 117 -18.55 -3.54 19.95
C PRO A 117 -17.76 -4.69 19.31
N SER A 118 -16.54 -4.42 18.86
CA SER A 118 -15.65 -5.45 18.29
C SER A 118 -14.72 -6.11 19.32
N LEU A 119 -14.70 -5.64 20.58
CA LEU A 119 -13.78 -6.11 21.62
C LEU A 119 -14.49 -6.89 22.73
N VAL A 120 -15.70 -7.39 22.49
CA VAL A 120 -16.47 -8.07 23.54
C VAL A 120 -15.79 -9.37 23.96
N LYS A 121 -15.26 -10.17 23.02
CA LYS A 121 -14.48 -11.39 23.34
C LYS A 121 -13.18 -11.09 24.08
N ASP A 122 -12.45 -10.05 23.68
CA ASP A 122 -11.26 -9.58 24.40
C ASP A 122 -11.61 -9.19 25.85
N SER A 123 -12.66 -8.40 26.02
CA SER A 123 -13.14 -7.95 27.33
C SER A 123 -13.63 -9.12 28.18
N LEU A 124 -14.28 -10.14 27.59
CA LEU A 124 -14.65 -11.37 28.30
C LEU A 124 -13.42 -12.11 28.83
N SER A 125 -12.40 -12.31 27.99
CA SER A 125 -11.15 -12.96 28.39
C SER A 125 -10.40 -12.19 29.48
N CYS A 126 -10.22 -10.89 29.29
CA CYS A 126 -9.58 -10.01 30.27
C CYS A 126 -10.34 -10.02 31.61
N THR A 127 -11.67 -9.87 31.57
CA THR A 127 -12.50 -9.82 32.78
C THR A 127 -12.46 -11.14 33.53
N LEU A 128 -12.56 -12.28 32.84
CA LEU A 128 -12.52 -13.59 33.49
C LEU A 128 -11.14 -13.86 34.10
N ALA A 129 -10.04 -13.51 33.42
CA ALA A 129 -8.69 -13.62 33.97
C ALA A 129 -8.53 -12.78 35.26
N CYS A 130 -8.97 -11.52 35.25
CA CYS A 130 -8.93 -10.65 36.43
C CYS A 130 -9.79 -11.18 37.58
N VAL A 131 -11.00 -11.68 37.29
CA VAL A 131 -11.88 -12.33 38.28
C VAL A 131 -11.19 -13.55 38.91
N LEU A 132 -10.52 -14.38 38.10
CA LEU A 132 -9.75 -15.52 38.60
C LEU A 132 -8.58 -15.08 39.48
N ALA A 133 -7.87 -14.01 39.13
CA ALA A 133 -6.79 -13.47 39.96
C ALA A 133 -7.31 -12.99 41.33
N LEU A 134 -8.39 -12.22 41.35
CA LEU A 134 -9.04 -11.77 42.60
C LEU A 134 -9.53 -12.94 43.44
N ARG A 135 -10.12 -13.97 42.81
CA ARG A 135 -10.60 -15.18 43.49
C ARG A 135 -9.45 -16.00 44.08
N THR A 136 -8.33 -16.13 43.35
CA THR A 136 -7.14 -16.88 43.79
C THR A 136 -6.60 -16.38 45.12
N TRP A 137 -6.64 -15.06 45.34
CA TRP A 137 -6.15 -14.43 46.58
C TRP A 137 -7.26 -14.07 47.57
N ASN A 138 -8.52 -14.38 47.25
CA ASN A 138 -9.71 -14.03 48.03
C ASN A 138 -9.78 -12.52 48.38
N LEU A 139 -9.59 -11.67 47.37
CA LEU A 139 -9.61 -10.21 47.49
C LEU A 139 -10.66 -9.59 46.54
N GLY A 140 -11.02 -8.33 46.79
CA GLY A 140 -11.78 -7.53 45.82
C GLY A 140 -13.21 -8.00 45.54
N HIS A 141 -13.95 -8.51 46.53
CA HIS A 141 -15.31 -9.08 46.35
C HIS A 141 -16.28 -8.20 45.51
N ARG A 142 -16.26 -6.87 45.70
CA ARG A 142 -17.10 -5.95 44.91
C ARG A 142 -16.68 -5.89 43.44
N LEU A 143 -15.37 -5.87 43.17
CA LEU A 143 -14.83 -5.86 41.82
C LEU A 143 -15.13 -7.18 41.11
N LEU A 144 -14.96 -8.30 41.83
CA LEU A 144 -15.31 -9.64 41.37
C LEU A 144 -16.78 -9.71 40.95
N GLN A 145 -17.72 -9.24 41.78
CA GLN A 145 -19.15 -9.27 41.44
C GLN A 145 -19.45 -8.45 40.18
N ARG A 146 -18.90 -7.25 40.05
CA ARG A 146 -19.07 -6.42 38.85
C ARG A 146 -18.52 -7.09 37.59
N GLY A 147 -17.39 -7.80 37.71
CA GLY A 147 -16.83 -8.58 36.60
C GLY A 147 -17.74 -9.73 36.19
N LEU A 148 -18.33 -10.44 37.15
CA LEU A 148 -19.33 -11.47 36.88
C LEU A 148 -20.58 -10.89 36.19
N ASP A 149 -21.09 -9.75 36.67
CA ASP A 149 -22.25 -9.09 36.07
C ASP A 149 -22.00 -8.72 34.59
N TYR A 150 -20.78 -8.25 34.28
CA TYR A 150 -20.34 -8.00 32.90
C TYR A 150 -20.31 -9.29 32.05
N ILE A 151 -19.69 -10.36 32.57
CA ILE A 151 -19.62 -11.66 31.88
C ILE A 151 -21.02 -12.19 31.57
N GLY A 152 -21.94 -12.14 32.54
CA GLY A 152 -23.32 -12.61 32.35
C GLY A 152 -24.08 -11.81 31.30
N SER A 153 -23.88 -10.50 31.27
CA SER A 153 -24.51 -9.60 30.31
C SER A 153 -23.98 -9.75 28.88
N ASN A 154 -22.74 -10.23 28.73
CA ASN A 154 -22.03 -10.32 27.44
C ASN A 154 -21.72 -11.76 26.99
N ALA A 155 -22.25 -12.76 27.68
CA ALA A 155 -22.02 -14.18 27.40
C ALA A 155 -22.35 -14.61 25.96
N TRP A 156 -23.27 -13.89 25.30
CA TRP A 156 -23.65 -14.11 23.90
C TRP A 156 -22.46 -14.04 22.93
N ALA A 157 -21.46 -13.22 23.24
CA ALA A 157 -20.31 -12.99 22.36
C ALA A 157 -19.35 -14.19 22.33
N ALA A 158 -19.33 -15.01 23.38
CA ALA A 158 -18.43 -16.16 23.48
C ALA A 158 -18.67 -17.21 22.37
N SER A 159 -19.90 -17.31 21.86
CA SER A 159 -20.28 -18.24 20.78
C SER A 159 -20.54 -17.54 19.44
N SER A 160 -20.30 -16.23 19.32
CA SER A 160 -20.58 -15.48 18.09
C SER A 160 -19.41 -15.61 17.11
N ALA A 161 -19.69 -16.01 15.86
CA ALA A 161 -18.69 -16.09 14.79
C ALA A 161 -18.28 -14.69 14.28
N ASP A 162 -19.20 -13.73 14.31
CA ASP A 162 -19.00 -12.36 13.76
C ASP A 162 -18.11 -11.47 14.65
N GLN A 163 -17.80 -11.92 15.87
CA GLN A 163 -16.96 -11.18 16.81
C GLN A 163 -15.48 -11.47 16.57
N LEU A 164 -14.66 -10.40 16.52
CA LEU A 164 -13.20 -10.51 16.51
C LEU A 164 -12.75 -11.37 17.69
N SER A 165 -11.96 -12.40 17.40
CA SER A 165 -11.48 -13.34 18.41
C SER A 165 -10.01 -13.08 18.70
N PRO A 166 -9.63 -12.95 19.98
CA PRO A 166 -8.24 -13.10 20.36
C PRO A 166 -7.67 -14.47 19.95
N ILE A 167 -6.36 -14.53 19.70
CA ILE A 167 -5.65 -15.75 19.32
C ILE A 167 -5.86 -16.82 20.39
N GLY A 168 -6.42 -17.96 19.98
CA GLY A 168 -6.74 -19.11 20.84
C GLY A 168 -7.88 -18.87 21.83
N PHE A 169 -8.76 -17.90 21.59
CA PHE A 169 -9.95 -17.66 22.42
C PHE A 169 -10.76 -18.93 22.71
N ASN A 170 -10.99 -19.75 21.68
CA ASN A 170 -11.75 -21.00 21.78
C ASN A 170 -11.08 -22.06 22.68
N ILE A 171 -9.81 -21.87 23.03
CA ILE A 171 -9.07 -22.76 23.91
C ILE A 171 -8.97 -22.16 25.31
N VAL A 172 -8.47 -20.93 25.37
CA VAL A 172 -8.13 -20.24 26.61
C VAL A 172 -9.37 -19.84 27.40
N PHE A 173 -10.39 -19.27 26.76
CA PHE A 173 -11.58 -18.78 27.47
C PHE A 173 -12.36 -19.94 28.12
N PRO A 174 -12.66 -21.06 27.42
CA PRO A 174 -13.30 -22.20 28.06
C PRO A 174 -12.43 -22.85 29.16
N ALA A 175 -11.10 -22.84 29.02
CA ALA A 175 -10.21 -23.31 30.08
C ALA A 175 -10.27 -22.44 31.34
N MET A 176 -10.39 -21.12 31.20
CA MET A 176 -10.64 -20.23 32.32
C MET A 176 -12.02 -20.45 32.96
N VAL A 177 -13.04 -20.78 32.17
CA VAL A 177 -14.36 -21.18 32.68
C VAL A 177 -14.26 -22.45 33.53
N ASP A 178 -13.58 -23.49 33.03
CA ASP A 178 -13.32 -24.72 33.79
C ASP A 178 -12.54 -24.44 35.09
N ARG A 179 -11.51 -23.59 35.02
CA ARG A 179 -10.75 -23.15 36.20
C ARG A 179 -11.62 -22.41 37.23
N ALA A 180 -12.55 -21.57 36.79
CA ALA A 180 -13.47 -20.86 37.67
C ALA A 180 -14.36 -21.84 38.45
N LEU A 181 -14.88 -22.87 37.76
CA LEU A 181 -15.70 -23.93 38.38
C LEU A 181 -14.88 -24.71 39.43
N LYS A 182 -13.61 -25.04 39.13
CA LYS A 182 -12.68 -25.69 40.08
C LYS A 182 -12.33 -24.84 41.31
N LEU A 183 -12.55 -23.52 41.26
CA LEU A 183 -12.34 -22.58 42.37
C LEU A 183 -13.64 -22.24 43.12
N ASP A 184 -14.68 -23.05 42.94
CA ASP A 184 -16.02 -22.86 43.51
C ASP A 184 -16.63 -21.49 43.17
N LEU A 185 -16.33 -20.96 41.97
CA LEU A 185 -16.89 -19.69 41.51
C LEU A 185 -18.15 -19.94 40.67
N THR A 186 -19.28 -19.39 41.10
CA THR A 186 -20.53 -19.45 40.32
C THR A 186 -20.49 -18.43 39.18
N LEU A 187 -20.34 -18.92 37.95
CA LEU A 187 -20.39 -18.07 36.76
C LEU A 187 -21.84 -17.83 36.31
N PRO A 188 -22.20 -16.59 35.91
CA PRO A 188 -23.52 -16.26 35.37
C PRO A 188 -23.65 -16.67 33.89
N LEU A 189 -23.28 -17.91 33.58
CA LEU A 189 -23.38 -18.52 32.26
C LEU A 189 -24.41 -19.65 32.28
N LYS A 190 -25.13 -19.85 31.17
CA LYS A 190 -26.05 -20.98 31.04
C LYS A 190 -25.24 -22.29 31.02
N PRO A 191 -25.66 -23.36 31.73
CA PRO A 191 -24.97 -24.65 31.70
C PRO A 191 -24.73 -25.17 30.27
N THR A 192 -25.72 -25.03 29.39
CA THR A 192 -25.62 -25.44 27.98
C THR A 192 -24.52 -24.70 27.21
N LEU A 193 -24.24 -23.44 27.56
CA LEU A 193 -23.16 -22.66 26.95
C LEU A 193 -21.79 -23.09 27.50
N ILE A 194 -21.72 -23.42 28.79
CA ILE A 194 -20.50 -23.96 29.39
C ILE A 194 -20.13 -25.28 28.71
N ASP A 195 -21.11 -26.20 28.60
CA ASP A 195 -20.89 -27.51 27.99
C ASP A 195 -20.46 -27.39 26.52
N SER A 196 -21.07 -26.48 25.75
CA SER A 196 -20.70 -26.27 24.34
C SER A 196 -19.30 -25.68 24.18
N LEU A 197 -18.91 -24.72 25.02
CA LEU A 197 -17.59 -24.12 25.03
C LEU A 197 -16.49 -25.15 25.36
N LEU A 198 -16.71 -25.97 26.39
CA LEU A 198 -15.76 -27.02 26.79
C LEU A 198 -15.65 -28.11 25.72
N PHE A 199 -16.78 -28.53 25.15
CA PHE A 199 -16.79 -29.51 24.07
C PHE A 199 -16.02 -29.01 22.83
N ALA A 200 -16.26 -27.76 22.42
CA ALA A 200 -15.58 -27.13 21.29
C ALA A 200 -14.06 -27.05 21.53
N ARG A 201 -13.63 -26.58 22.71
CA ARG A 201 -12.21 -26.58 23.11
C ARG A 201 -11.59 -27.96 22.95
N ASP A 202 -12.21 -28.98 23.56
CA ASP A 202 -11.61 -30.32 23.59
C ASP A 202 -11.56 -30.94 22.18
N ALA A 203 -12.50 -30.59 21.31
CA ALA A 203 -12.45 -30.97 19.90
C ALA A 203 -11.30 -30.28 19.16
N GLU A 204 -11.09 -28.98 19.36
CA GLU A 204 -10.00 -28.20 18.75
C GLU A 204 -8.63 -28.74 19.19
N ILE A 205 -8.44 -29.00 20.49
CA ILE A 205 -7.20 -29.59 21.03
C ILE A 205 -6.92 -30.96 20.38
N ARG A 206 -7.94 -31.81 20.19
CA ARG A 206 -7.77 -33.12 19.54
C ARG A 206 -7.43 -33.02 18.06
N LEU A 207 -7.93 -32.01 17.36
CA LEU A 207 -7.69 -31.82 15.92
C LEU A 207 -6.26 -31.35 15.63
N CYS A 208 -5.67 -30.52 16.49
CA CYS A 208 -4.34 -29.97 16.24
C CYS A 208 -3.19 -31.01 16.24
N GLY A 209 -3.39 -32.21 16.79
CA GLY A 209 -2.47 -33.36 16.70
C GLY A 209 -1.10 -33.22 17.40
N SER A 210 -0.58 -32.00 17.54
CA SER A 210 0.69 -31.63 18.15
C SER A 210 0.51 -30.49 19.16
N ASN A 211 1.05 -30.67 20.36
CA ASN A 211 1.10 -29.63 21.39
C ASN A 211 1.91 -28.40 20.96
N ASP A 212 2.76 -28.51 19.92
CA ASP A 212 3.58 -27.39 19.46
C ASP A 212 2.78 -26.31 18.75
N HIS A 213 1.75 -26.68 17.98
CA HIS A 213 0.88 -25.72 17.31
C HIS A 213 0.15 -24.82 18.31
N LEU A 214 -0.26 -25.41 19.45
CA LEU A 214 -1.00 -24.74 20.52
C LEU A 214 -0.11 -24.22 21.65
N ALA A 215 1.21 -24.34 21.53
CA ALA A 215 2.15 -23.99 22.60
C ALA A 215 2.05 -22.51 23.02
N TYR A 216 1.72 -21.61 22.09
CA TYR A 216 1.53 -20.19 22.38
C TYR A 216 0.35 -19.91 23.33
N VAL A 217 -0.63 -20.80 23.42
CA VAL A 217 -1.82 -20.66 24.26
C VAL A 217 -1.89 -21.76 25.33
N SER A 218 -0.72 -22.24 25.77
CA SER A 218 -0.59 -23.36 26.69
C SER A 218 -1.29 -23.14 28.03
N GLU A 219 -1.51 -21.89 28.44
CA GLU A 219 -2.30 -21.56 29.61
C GLU A 219 -3.76 -22.05 29.54
N GLY A 220 -4.27 -22.29 28.33
CA GLY A 220 -5.59 -22.88 28.08
C GLY A 220 -5.59 -24.40 27.93
N LEU A 221 -4.43 -25.05 27.87
CA LEU A 221 -4.33 -26.51 27.67
C LEU A 221 -4.46 -27.29 28.99
N GLY A 222 -4.16 -26.68 30.13
CA GLY A 222 -4.26 -27.34 31.44
C GLY A 222 -3.46 -28.65 31.49
N ASP A 223 -4.13 -29.75 31.86
CA ASP A 223 -3.53 -31.08 32.01
C ASP A 223 -3.09 -31.71 30.67
N TYR A 224 -3.56 -31.20 29.53
CA TYR A 224 -3.12 -31.64 28.21
C TYR A 224 -1.72 -31.13 27.84
N CYS A 225 -1.21 -30.12 28.56
CA CYS A 225 0.09 -29.53 28.29
C CYS A 225 1.24 -30.32 28.91
N ASP A 226 2.22 -30.70 28.10
CA ASP A 226 3.55 -31.07 28.61
C ASP A 226 4.37 -29.81 28.87
N TRP A 227 4.27 -29.30 30.09
CA TRP A 227 4.98 -28.09 30.54
C TRP A 227 6.50 -28.20 30.43
N LYS A 228 7.08 -29.41 30.46
CA LYS A 228 8.53 -29.60 30.29
C LYS A 228 8.94 -29.41 28.84
N GLN A 229 8.16 -29.95 27.91
CA GLN A 229 8.39 -29.78 26.47
C GLN A 229 8.19 -28.33 26.02
N LEU A 230 7.30 -27.58 26.68
CA LEU A 230 7.04 -26.18 26.36
C LEU A 230 8.31 -25.31 26.44
N PHE A 231 9.24 -25.61 27.34
CA PHE A 231 10.49 -24.86 27.50
C PHE A 231 11.45 -24.93 26.31
N LYS A 232 11.18 -25.78 25.30
CA LYS A 232 11.91 -25.73 24.03
C LYS A 232 11.62 -24.46 23.22
N HIS A 233 10.47 -23.82 23.47
CA HIS A 233 10.05 -22.56 22.86
C HIS A 233 10.51 -21.33 23.68
N ARG A 234 11.36 -21.54 24.68
CA ARG A 234 11.86 -20.47 25.54
C ARG A 234 12.88 -19.60 24.79
N ARG A 235 12.62 -18.31 24.82
CA ARG A 235 13.44 -17.24 24.26
C ARG A 235 14.71 -17.01 25.09
N ILE A 236 15.68 -16.34 24.50
CA ILE A 236 16.94 -15.95 25.19
C ILE A 236 16.64 -15.10 26.44
N ASN A 237 15.62 -14.25 26.38
CA ASN A 237 15.19 -13.40 27.48
C ASN A 237 14.47 -14.14 28.63
N GLY A 238 14.25 -15.46 28.51
CA GLY A 238 13.58 -16.29 29.51
C GLY A 238 12.07 -16.42 29.35
N SER A 239 11.45 -15.68 28.43
CA SER A 239 10.02 -15.79 28.13
C SER A 239 9.69 -17.03 27.31
N LEU A 240 8.41 -17.42 27.33
CA LEU A 240 7.81 -18.26 26.32
C LEU A 240 7.10 -17.36 25.30
N PHE A 241 7.57 -17.37 24.06
CA PHE A 241 7.01 -16.60 22.94
C PHE A 241 6.88 -15.08 23.18
N ASN A 242 7.67 -14.48 24.08
CA ASN A 242 7.50 -13.09 24.53
C ASN A 242 6.11 -12.81 25.16
N SER A 243 5.33 -13.84 25.53
CA SER A 243 4.01 -13.70 26.16
C SER A 243 4.14 -13.76 27.69
N PRO A 244 3.81 -12.69 28.43
CA PRO A 244 3.78 -12.75 29.88
C PRO A 244 2.76 -13.75 30.42
N ALA A 245 1.55 -13.87 29.82
CA ALA A 245 0.56 -14.86 30.25
C ALA A 245 1.06 -16.31 30.15
N THR A 246 1.63 -16.72 29.01
CA THR A 246 2.16 -18.10 28.86
C THR A 246 3.31 -18.35 29.81
N THR A 247 4.20 -17.35 29.97
CA THR A 247 5.34 -17.47 30.87
C THR A 247 4.88 -17.58 32.33
N ALA A 248 3.86 -16.81 32.74
CA ALA A 248 3.26 -16.88 34.07
C ALA A 248 2.55 -18.21 34.31
N ALA A 249 1.81 -18.72 33.32
CA ALA A 249 1.15 -20.02 33.41
C ALA A 249 2.17 -21.16 33.58
N ALA A 250 3.27 -21.13 32.83
CA ALA A 250 4.37 -22.08 33.01
C ALA A 250 4.99 -21.99 34.40
N LEU A 251 5.17 -20.79 34.94
CA LEU A 251 5.72 -20.58 36.27
C LEU A 251 4.76 -21.03 37.41
N ILE A 252 3.44 -20.97 37.20
CA ILE A 252 2.46 -21.54 38.15
C ILE A 252 2.65 -23.05 38.27
N GLN A 253 2.99 -23.74 37.17
CA GLN A 253 3.16 -25.20 37.13
C GLN A 253 4.59 -25.64 37.46
N CYS A 254 5.58 -24.80 37.14
CA CYS A 254 7.01 -25.03 37.35
C CYS A 254 7.61 -23.86 38.16
N PRO A 255 7.38 -23.77 39.48
CA PRO A 255 7.70 -22.59 40.30
C PRO A 255 9.19 -22.24 40.42
N ASP A 256 10.07 -23.17 40.08
CA ASP A 256 11.53 -23.05 40.23
C ASP A 256 12.24 -22.54 38.96
N ASP A 257 11.52 -22.22 37.87
CA ASP A 257 12.15 -21.73 36.64
C ASP A 257 12.62 -20.26 36.80
N HIS A 258 13.89 -20.11 37.19
CA HIS A 258 14.52 -18.81 37.42
C HIS A 258 14.51 -17.88 36.20
N LYS A 259 14.54 -18.42 34.97
CA LYS A 259 14.53 -17.61 33.74
C LYS A 259 13.18 -16.94 33.53
N SER A 260 12.08 -17.68 33.68
CA SER A 260 10.72 -17.12 33.62
C SER A 260 10.47 -16.10 34.73
N ILE A 261 10.97 -16.37 35.94
CA ILE A 261 10.91 -15.41 37.06
C ILE A 261 11.63 -14.12 36.70
N GLN A 262 12.86 -14.21 36.19
CA GLN A 262 13.66 -13.04 35.83
C GLN A 262 13.01 -12.24 34.71
N TYR A 263 12.47 -12.91 33.68
CA TYR A 263 11.72 -12.27 32.61
C TYR A 263 10.54 -11.47 33.17
N LEU A 264 9.63 -12.13 33.91
CA LEU A 264 8.43 -11.47 34.43
C LEU A 264 8.77 -10.33 35.39
N ALA A 265 9.77 -10.51 36.27
CA ALA A 265 10.24 -9.44 37.16
C ALA A 265 10.72 -8.21 36.37
N THR A 266 11.50 -8.43 35.31
CA THR A 266 11.99 -7.34 34.44
C THR A 266 10.85 -6.61 33.74
N VAL A 267 9.84 -7.35 33.23
CA VAL A 267 8.68 -6.73 32.56
C VAL A 267 7.86 -5.93 33.56
N VAL A 268 7.54 -6.50 34.73
CA VAL A 268 6.74 -5.83 35.76
C VAL A 268 7.43 -4.55 36.26
N GLU A 269 8.74 -4.59 36.45
CA GLU A 269 9.53 -3.42 36.84
C GLU A 269 9.54 -2.34 35.73
N SER A 270 9.63 -2.75 34.46
CA SER A 270 9.66 -1.83 33.31
C SER A 270 8.35 -1.08 33.09
N PHE A 271 7.24 -1.62 33.58
CA PHE A 271 5.88 -1.11 33.34
C PHE A 271 5.14 -0.73 34.63
N ASP A 272 5.84 -0.63 35.77
CA ASP A 272 5.25 -0.18 37.04
C ASP A 272 4.01 -0.99 37.46
N GLY A 273 4.17 -2.31 37.50
CA GLY A 273 3.17 -3.21 38.06
C GLY A 273 2.18 -3.83 37.09
N TRP A 274 2.13 -3.44 35.82
CA TRP A 274 1.37 -4.17 34.78
C TRP A 274 2.29 -4.78 33.73
N VAL A 275 1.75 -5.60 32.84
CA VAL A 275 2.50 -6.16 31.71
C VAL A 275 1.70 -6.02 30.39
N PRO A 276 2.38 -5.83 29.24
CA PRO A 276 1.73 -5.81 27.93
C PRO A 276 1.37 -7.22 27.44
N ALA A 277 0.67 -7.32 26.31
CA ALA A 277 0.34 -8.60 25.69
C ALA A 277 1.58 -9.35 25.14
N VAL A 278 2.63 -8.60 24.77
CA VAL A 278 3.87 -9.13 24.23
C VAL A 278 5.05 -8.23 24.62
N TYR A 279 6.17 -8.81 25.05
CA TYR A 279 7.39 -8.07 25.34
C TYR A 279 8.67 -8.92 25.23
N PRO A 280 9.78 -8.41 24.68
CA PRO A 280 9.92 -7.12 24.00
C PRO A 280 9.28 -7.14 22.61
N MET A 281 9.01 -5.97 22.05
CA MET A 281 8.46 -5.82 20.69
C MET A 281 9.06 -4.65 19.89
N HIS A 282 10.26 -4.19 20.25
CA HIS A 282 10.91 -3.04 19.64
C HIS A 282 11.14 -3.21 18.13
N ILE A 283 11.69 -4.36 17.70
CA ILE A 283 11.91 -4.66 16.27
C ILE A 283 10.59 -4.63 15.50
N HIS A 284 9.55 -5.33 16.01
CA HIS A 284 8.23 -5.33 15.40
C HIS A 284 7.66 -3.90 15.29
N ALA A 285 7.74 -3.11 16.37
CA ALA A 285 7.26 -1.74 16.38
C ALA A 285 7.99 -0.85 15.37
N HIS A 286 9.31 -0.98 15.25
CA HIS A 286 10.11 -0.26 14.26
C HIS A 286 9.77 -0.65 12.82
N LEU A 287 9.67 -1.96 12.52
CA LEU A 287 9.24 -2.45 11.21
C LEU A 287 7.86 -1.91 10.83
N ARG A 288 6.89 -2.00 11.75
CA ARG A 288 5.54 -1.49 11.54
C ARG A 288 5.50 0.03 11.40
N LEU A 289 6.32 0.77 12.13
CA LEU A 289 6.41 2.22 12.03
C LEU A 289 6.96 2.65 10.66
N VAL A 290 8.03 2.00 10.17
CA VAL A 290 8.56 2.24 8.82
C VAL A 290 7.48 1.95 7.77
N ASP A 291 6.85 0.77 7.83
CA ASP A 291 5.78 0.38 6.90
C ASP A 291 4.60 1.36 6.93
N THR A 292 4.21 1.82 8.13
CA THR A 292 3.13 2.80 8.30
C THR A 292 3.49 4.15 7.69
N ILE A 293 4.71 4.65 7.91
CA ILE A 293 5.17 5.92 7.36
C ILE A 293 5.25 5.88 5.82
N GLU A 294 5.69 4.76 5.26
CA GLU A 294 5.69 4.51 3.81
C GLU A 294 4.26 4.48 3.25
N ARG A 295 3.35 3.71 3.86
CA ARG A 295 1.93 3.64 3.44
C ARG A 295 1.19 4.97 3.53
N LEU A 296 1.56 5.84 4.47
CA LEU A 296 0.99 7.18 4.58
C LEU A 296 1.59 8.18 3.59
N GLY A 297 2.63 7.79 2.85
CA GLY A 297 3.26 8.63 1.84
C GLY A 297 4.07 9.80 2.38
N VAL A 298 4.50 9.72 3.64
CA VAL A 298 5.24 10.79 4.33
C VAL A 298 6.70 10.45 4.65
N ASN A 299 7.17 9.27 4.25
CA ASN A 299 8.55 8.80 4.37
C ASN A 299 9.62 9.81 3.88
N ARG A 300 9.32 10.57 2.82
CA ARG A 300 10.24 11.59 2.28
C ARG A 300 10.65 12.67 3.27
N HIS A 301 9.89 12.85 4.36
CA HIS A 301 10.18 13.81 5.42
C HIS A 301 11.11 13.28 6.51
N PHE A 302 11.31 11.96 6.56
CA PHE A 302 11.99 11.23 7.64
C PHE A 302 13.06 10.25 7.10
N ARG A 303 13.67 10.56 5.96
CA ARG A 303 14.57 9.62 5.26
C ARG A 303 15.74 9.18 6.13
N ASP A 304 16.37 10.11 6.86
CA ASP A 304 17.54 9.81 7.69
C ASP A 304 17.15 8.95 8.90
N GLU A 305 16.02 9.25 9.54
CA GLU A 305 15.50 8.50 10.68
C GLU A 305 15.10 7.07 10.28
N LEU A 306 14.37 6.93 9.16
CA LEU A 306 13.99 5.62 8.63
C LEU A 306 15.23 4.82 8.21
N HIS A 307 16.23 5.47 7.62
CA HIS A 307 17.48 4.81 7.25
C HIS A 307 18.19 4.25 8.49
N ASN A 308 18.31 5.04 9.57
CA ASN A 308 18.92 4.59 10.82
C ASN A 308 18.19 3.38 11.43
N ILE A 309 16.85 3.40 11.43
CA ILE A 309 16.03 2.28 11.91
C ILE A 309 16.27 1.03 11.07
N LEU A 310 16.27 1.16 9.75
CA LEU A 310 16.54 0.03 8.84
C LEU A 310 17.97 -0.50 8.99
N ASP A 311 18.93 0.37 9.28
CA ASP A 311 20.32 0.01 9.57
C ASP A 311 20.43 -0.88 10.82
N GLU A 312 19.69 -0.54 11.88
CA GLU A 312 19.60 -1.36 13.09
C GLU A 312 18.93 -2.70 12.83
N ILE A 313 17.82 -2.70 12.09
CA ILE A 313 17.12 -3.92 11.67
C ILE A 313 18.04 -4.79 10.81
N TYR A 314 18.84 -4.20 9.93
CA TYR A 314 19.79 -4.93 9.10
C TYR A 314 20.91 -5.57 9.93
N ARG A 315 21.43 -4.87 10.94
CA ARG A 315 22.40 -5.46 11.89
C ARG A 315 21.77 -6.63 12.66
N ALA A 316 20.53 -6.50 13.10
CA ALA A 316 19.78 -7.58 13.74
C ALA A 316 19.53 -8.76 12.78
N TRP A 317 19.24 -8.48 11.50
CA TRP A 317 19.08 -9.48 10.46
C TRP A 317 20.37 -10.30 10.27
N LEU A 318 21.51 -9.62 10.12
CA LEU A 318 22.82 -10.26 9.98
C LEU A 318 23.20 -11.07 11.23
N ALA A 319 22.84 -10.59 12.41
CA ALA A 319 23.07 -11.28 13.68
C ALA A 319 22.13 -12.47 13.93
N LYS A 320 21.16 -12.73 13.04
CA LYS A 320 20.10 -13.72 13.23
C LYS A 320 19.32 -13.49 14.53
N ASP A 321 19.02 -12.23 14.82
CA ASP A 321 18.35 -11.85 16.06
C ASP A 321 16.99 -12.55 16.21
N GLU A 322 16.76 -13.12 17.40
CA GLU A 322 15.56 -13.89 17.69
C GLU A 322 14.27 -13.07 17.50
N GLY A 323 14.33 -11.74 17.70
CA GLY A 323 13.22 -10.82 17.51
C GLY A 323 12.78 -10.62 16.06
N ILE A 324 13.61 -10.99 15.08
CA ILE A 324 13.23 -11.07 13.66
C ILE A 324 12.86 -12.51 13.32
N PHE A 325 13.76 -13.46 13.57
CA PHE A 325 13.69 -14.80 12.99
C PHE A 325 12.65 -15.73 13.63
N SER A 326 12.03 -15.30 14.73
CA SER A 326 11.11 -16.16 15.46
C SER A 326 9.64 -15.77 15.38
N ASP A 327 9.35 -14.69 14.65
CA ASP A 327 8.01 -14.25 14.31
C ASP A 327 7.95 -14.12 12.79
N ILE A 328 7.04 -14.86 12.15
CA ILE A 328 7.03 -14.98 10.69
C ILE A 328 6.67 -13.65 10.05
N SER A 329 5.73 -12.91 10.66
CA SER A 329 5.35 -11.57 10.19
C SER A 329 6.51 -10.58 10.27
N CYS A 330 7.28 -10.60 11.36
CA CYS A 330 8.49 -9.77 11.50
C CYS A 330 9.55 -10.13 10.47
N LEU A 331 9.81 -11.43 10.27
CA LEU A 331 10.79 -11.91 9.29
C LEU A 331 10.42 -11.49 7.87
N ALA A 332 9.17 -11.74 7.45
CA ALA A 332 8.68 -11.37 6.12
C ALA A 332 8.70 -9.86 5.90
N MET A 333 8.30 -9.07 6.90
CA MET A 333 8.31 -7.61 6.83
C MET A 333 9.74 -7.05 6.81
N ALA A 334 10.65 -7.58 7.64
CA ALA A 334 12.05 -7.20 7.63
C ALA A 334 12.68 -7.49 6.27
N PHE A 335 12.47 -8.69 5.72
CA PHE A 335 12.91 -9.04 4.39
C PHE A 335 12.42 -8.04 3.34
N ARG A 336 11.11 -7.76 3.30
CA ARG A 336 10.50 -6.83 2.35
C ARG A 336 11.09 -5.43 2.47
N LEU A 337 11.08 -4.85 3.67
CA LEU A 337 11.51 -3.47 3.90
C LEU A 337 13.02 -3.29 3.68
N LEU A 338 13.85 -4.26 4.10
CA LEU A 338 15.29 -4.23 3.85
C LEU A 338 15.56 -4.33 2.34
N ARG A 339 14.90 -5.24 1.62
CA ARG A 339 15.09 -5.42 0.19
C ARG A 339 14.67 -4.19 -0.63
N THR A 340 13.52 -3.59 -0.35
CA THR A 340 13.05 -2.39 -1.06
C THR A 340 13.95 -1.17 -0.82
N ASN A 341 14.61 -1.13 0.34
CA ASN A 341 15.56 -0.07 0.71
C ASN A 341 17.02 -0.40 0.36
N GLY A 342 17.26 -1.47 -0.41
CA GLY A 342 18.56 -1.79 -1.02
C GLY A 342 19.59 -2.43 -0.10
N TYR A 343 19.13 -3.09 0.96
CA TYR A 343 19.95 -3.98 1.76
C TYR A 343 20.04 -5.37 1.12
N ASP A 344 21.20 -6.02 1.30
CA ASP A 344 21.44 -7.36 0.78
C ASP A 344 20.85 -8.40 1.73
N VAL A 345 19.69 -8.97 1.35
CA VAL A 345 18.94 -9.97 2.10
C VAL A 345 18.52 -11.13 1.18
N SER A 346 18.79 -12.37 1.61
CA SER A 346 18.42 -13.57 0.86
C SER A 346 16.97 -13.99 1.13
N SER A 347 16.28 -14.44 0.08
CA SER A 347 14.97 -15.08 0.21
C SER A 347 15.03 -16.45 0.88
N ASP A 348 16.20 -17.07 0.97
CA ASP A 348 16.37 -18.41 1.56
C ASP A 348 15.97 -18.46 3.03
N GLU A 349 15.99 -17.30 3.72
CA GLU A 349 15.49 -17.18 5.08
C GLU A 349 13.99 -17.47 5.21
N LEU A 350 13.24 -17.39 4.11
CA LEU A 350 11.82 -17.71 4.02
C LEU A 350 11.56 -19.15 3.54
N ALA A 351 12.60 -19.95 3.27
CA ALA A 351 12.47 -21.29 2.69
C ALA A 351 11.65 -22.27 3.57
N ALA A 352 11.52 -21.99 4.87
CA ALA A 352 10.69 -22.78 5.77
C ALA A 352 9.18 -22.69 5.48
N PHE A 353 8.73 -21.68 4.72
CA PHE A 353 7.31 -21.35 4.51
C PHE A 353 6.82 -21.58 3.07
N VAL A 354 7.60 -22.31 2.26
CA VAL A 354 7.28 -22.55 0.83
C VAL A 354 6.12 -23.52 0.60
N ASP A 355 5.82 -24.36 1.59
CA ASP A 355 4.85 -25.44 1.51
C ASP A 355 3.67 -25.14 2.46
N GLU A 356 2.46 -25.06 1.92
CA GLU A 356 1.25 -24.67 2.64
C GLU A 356 0.90 -25.66 3.76
N ASP A 357 0.89 -26.96 3.45
CA ASP A 357 0.54 -28.01 4.39
C ASP A 357 1.52 -28.02 5.58
N LYS A 358 2.82 -27.96 5.27
CA LYS A 358 3.87 -27.89 6.28
C LYS A 358 3.80 -26.58 7.08
N PHE A 359 3.44 -25.47 6.45
CA PHE A 359 3.27 -24.19 7.15
C PHE A 359 2.21 -24.32 8.24
N PHE A 360 1.01 -24.83 7.92
CA PHE A 360 -0.07 -24.99 8.91
C PHE A 360 0.18 -26.12 9.91
N GLU A 361 0.93 -27.16 9.55
CA GLU A 361 1.30 -28.25 10.47
C GLU A 361 2.33 -27.81 11.52
N THR A 362 3.35 -27.05 11.11
CA THR A 362 4.54 -26.79 11.93
C THR A 362 4.56 -25.42 12.61
N CYS A 363 3.88 -24.42 12.04
CA CYS A 363 3.85 -23.08 12.63
C CYS A 363 2.80 -23.01 13.75
N GLY A 364 3.15 -22.34 14.84
CA GLY A 364 2.20 -22.13 15.94
C GLY A 364 1.03 -21.21 15.54
N ILE A 365 -0.09 -21.35 16.25
CA ILE A 365 -1.34 -20.61 15.99
C ILE A 365 -1.18 -19.08 15.95
N GLN A 366 -0.17 -18.52 16.62
CA GLN A 366 0.18 -17.10 16.56
C GLN A 366 0.68 -16.64 15.19
N ASN A 367 1.17 -17.56 14.38
CA ASN A 367 1.81 -17.29 13.10
C ASN A 367 0.98 -17.74 11.89
N THR A 368 -0.11 -18.51 12.08
CA THR A 368 -0.91 -19.08 10.97
C THR A 368 -2.13 -18.23 10.56
N GLY A 369 -2.25 -17.02 11.09
CA GLY A 369 -3.35 -16.11 10.78
C GLY A 369 -3.26 -15.45 9.41
N VAL A 370 -4.41 -14.96 8.91
CA VAL A 370 -4.54 -14.26 7.62
C VAL A 370 -3.56 -13.08 7.49
N ALA A 371 -3.32 -12.34 8.57
CA ALA A 371 -2.37 -11.21 8.57
C ALA A 371 -0.92 -11.65 8.28
N THR A 372 -0.49 -12.82 8.79
CA THR A 372 0.84 -13.36 8.50
C THR A 372 0.94 -13.84 7.06
N CYS A 373 -0.07 -14.54 6.55
CA CYS A 373 -0.13 -14.95 5.15
C CYS A 373 -0.12 -13.74 4.20
N LEU A 374 -0.80 -12.65 4.56
CA LEU A 374 -0.77 -11.39 3.82
C LEU A 374 0.64 -10.78 3.81
N GLU A 375 1.37 -10.81 4.92
CA GLU A 375 2.75 -10.30 4.94
C GLU A 375 3.71 -11.18 4.15
N LEU A 376 3.55 -12.51 4.18
CA LEU A 376 4.28 -13.45 3.31
C LEU A 376 3.96 -13.20 1.82
N TYR A 377 2.69 -12.95 1.50
CA TYR A 377 2.29 -12.55 0.15
C TYR A 377 3.00 -11.26 -0.27
N ARG A 378 3.00 -10.22 0.57
CA ARG A 378 3.72 -8.95 0.29
C ARG A 378 5.23 -9.15 0.14
N ALA A 379 5.84 -9.99 0.97
CA ALA A 379 7.26 -10.30 0.90
C ALA A 379 7.62 -11.07 -0.39
N SER A 380 6.81 -12.06 -0.76
CA SER A 380 7.03 -12.85 -1.98
C SER A 380 6.91 -12.06 -3.28
N GLN A 381 6.15 -10.95 -3.27
CA GLN A 381 6.15 -10.00 -4.37
C GLN A 381 7.53 -9.37 -4.61
N MET A 382 8.40 -9.25 -3.60
CA MET A 382 9.74 -8.66 -3.72
C MET A 382 10.78 -9.60 -4.37
N ARG A 383 10.33 -10.44 -5.31
CA ARG A 383 11.20 -11.29 -6.12
C ARG A 383 11.93 -10.42 -7.13
N ILE A 384 13.26 -10.52 -7.17
CA ILE A 384 14.12 -9.73 -8.06
C ILE A 384 15.01 -10.59 -8.95
N TYR A 385 15.17 -11.87 -8.65
CA TYR A 385 15.86 -12.83 -9.52
C TYR A 385 14.89 -13.90 -10.06
N GLU A 386 15.19 -14.40 -11.26
CA GLU A 386 14.38 -15.44 -11.91
C GLU A 386 14.47 -16.79 -11.19
N ASP A 387 15.59 -17.08 -10.53
CA ASP A 387 15.85 -18.34 -9.84
C ASP A 387 15.40 -18.36 -8.36
N GLU A 388 14.78 -17.29 -7.86
CA GLU A 388 14.20 -17.20 -6.51
C GLU A 388 12.91 -18.02 -6.35
N GLN A 389 13.02 -19.35 -6.44
CA GLN A 389 11.89 -20.29 -6.32
C GLN A 389 11.20 -20.22 -4.95
N VAL A 390 11.92 -19.80 -3.89
CA VAL A 390 11.34 -19.65 -2.55
C VAL A 390 10.18 -18.66 -2.58
N LEU A 391 10.40 -17.48 -3.15
CA LEU A 391 9.38 -16.44 -3.24
C LEU A 391 8.26 -16.83 -4.19
N GLU A 392 8.59 -17.46 -5.32
CA GLU A 392 7.58 -17.93 -6.27
C GLU A 392 6.60 -18.93 -5.63
N LYS A 393 7.11 -19.92 -4.89
CA LYS A 393 6.26 -20.91 -4.20
C LYS A 393 5.39 -20.26 -3.13
N ILE A 394 5.96 -19.35 -2.33
CA ILE A 394 5.20 -18.60 -1.31
C ILE A 394 4.10 -17.76 -1.97
N LEU A 395 4.41 -17.08 -3.08
CA LEU A 395 3.45 -16.23 -3.80
C LEU A 395 2.24 -17.04 -4.28
N ILE A 396 2.47 -18.24 -4.83
CA ILE A 396 1.40 -19.08 -5.38
C ILE A 396 0.41 -19.47 -4.28
N TRP A 397 0.87 -20.13 -3.22
CA TRP A 397 -0.04 -20.65 -2.21
C TRP A 397 -0.67 -19.53 -1.37
N THR A 398 0.09 -18.50 -1.01
CA THR A 398 -0.48 -17.38 -0.22
C THR A 398 -1.54 -16.62 -1.00
N ARG A 399 -1.35 -16.41 -2.30
CA ARG A 399 -2.36 -15.79 -3.16
C ARG A 399 -3.65 -16.61 -3.19
N ASP A 400 -3.54 -17.92 -3.36
CA ASP A 400 -4.70 -18.79 -3.49
C ASP A 400 -5.43 -18.94 -2.14
N PHE A 401 -4.70 -19.08 -1.04
CA PHE A 401 -5.22 -19.03 0.31
C PHE A 401 -5.98 -17.73 0.58
N LEU A 402 -5.36 -16.57 0.35
CA LEU A 402 -5.98 -15.27 0.62
C LEU A 402 -7.24 -15.04 -0.24
N LYS A 403 -7.23 -15.48 -1.50
CA LYS A 403 -8.44 -15.44 -2.36
C LYS A 403 -9.56 -16.28 -1.77
N GLN A 404 -9.27 -17.50 -1.30
CA GLN A 404 -10.26 -18.35 -0.65
C GLN A 404 -10.82 -17.70 0.62
N GLN A 405 -9.96 -17.12 1.46
CA GLN A 405 -10.41 -16.44 2.70
C GLN A 405 -11.40 -15.29 2.42
N VAL A 406 -11.18 -14.52 1.35
CA VAL A 406 -12.11 -13.47 0.91
C VAL A 406 -13.41 -14.07 0.36
N LEU A 407 -13.33 -15.09 -0.50
CA LEU A 407 -14.50 -15.74 -1.10
C LEU A 407 -15.43 -16.36 -0.06
N ASP A 408 -14.84 -17.02 0.95
CA ASP A 408 -15.57 -17.69 2.03
C ASP A 408 -16.03 -16.73 3.13
N GLN A 409 -15.64 -15.44 3.06
CA GLN A 409 -15.91 -14.43 4.08
C GLN A 409 -15.34 -14.80 5.46
N ASN A 410 -14.18 -15.48 5.48
CA ASN A 410 -13.52 -15.99 6.67
C ASN A 410 -12.62 -14.96 7.38
N ILE A 411 -12.74 -13.67 7.02
CA ILE A 411 -11.98 -12.57 7.62
C ILE A 411 -12.94 -11.64 8.38
N PRO A 412 -13.21 -11.89 9.68
CA PRO A 412 -14.13 -11.06 10.48
C PRO A 412 -13.65 -9.62 10.64
N ASP A 413 -12.33 -9.41 10.62
CA ASP A 413 -11.74 -8.08 10.63
C ASP A 413 -11.93 -7.40 9.27
N LYS A 414 -12.88 -6.47 9.23
CA LYS A 414 -13.21 -5.70 8.03
C LYS A 414 -12.03 -4.90 7.50
N LYS A 415 -11.15 -4.40 8.37
CA LYS A 415 -9.97 -3.65 7.94
C LYS A 415 -8.96 -4.59 7.28
N LEU A 416 -8.67 -5.72 7.91
CA LEU A 416 -7.81 -6.74 7.32
C LEU A 416 -8.39 -7.29 6.01
N CYS A 417 -9.70 -7.56 5.96
CA CYS A 417 -10.38 -8.02 4.75
C CYS A 417 -10.20 -7.01 3.61
N ALA A 418 -10.45 -5.73 3.88
CA ALA A 418 -10.23 -4.67 2.90
C ALA A 418 -8.76 -4.59 2.45
N GLU A 419 -7.78 -4.80 3.34
CA GLU A 419 -6.36 -4.87 2.97
C GLU A 419 -6.04 -6.07 2.08
N VAL A 420 -6.58 -7.25 2.39
CA VAL A 420 -6.37 -8.46 1.57
C VAL A 420 -6.97 -8.29 0.19
N GLU A 421 -8.23 -7.84 0.09
CA GLU A 421 -8.88 -7.54 -1.18
C GLU A 421 -8.08 -6.53 -1.99
N HIS A 422 -7.57 -5.50 -1.32
CA HIS A 422 -6.75 -4.48 -1.95
C HIS A 422 -5.51 -5.11 -2.58
N ASP A 423 -4.69 -5.82 -1.81
CA ASP A 423 -3.40 -6.31 -2.26
C ASP A 423 -3.53 -7.42 -3.32
N LEU A 424 -4.56 -8.26 -3.23
CA LEU A 424 -4.87 -9.27 -4.24
C LEU A 424 -5.32 -8.69 -5.59
N LYS A 425 -6.02 -7.55 -5.58
CA LYS A 425 -6.60 -6.97 -6.79
C LYS A 425 -5.54 -6.60 -7.83
N ASN A 426 -4.51 -5.88 -7.39
CA ASN A 426 -3.32 -5.58 -8.19
C ASN A 426 -2.25 -4.99 -7.28
N PHE A 427 -1.25 -5.79 -6.86
CA PHE A 427 -0.21 -5.33 -5.95
C PHE A 427 0.61 -4.17 -6.54
N TYR A 428 0.88 -4.21 -7.85
CA TYR A 428 1.72 -3.23 -8.55
C TYR A 428 0.96 -2.14 -9.29
N GLY A 429 -0.28 -2.38 -9.71
CA GLY A 429 -1.06 -1.45 -10.54
C GLY A 429 -1.79 -0.37 -9.79
N LYS A 430 -1.16 0.21 -8.77
CA LYS A 430 -1.76 1.31 -8.02
C LYS A 430 -0.80 2.47 -7.98
N LEU A 431 -1.31 3.65 -8.29
CA LEU A 431 -0.58 4.88 -8.12
C LEU A 431 -0.38 5.13 -6.62
N ASP A 432 0.87 5.37 -6.21
CA ASP A 432 1.24 5.47 -4.80
C ASP A 432 0.39 6.51 -4.05
N ARG A 433 0.07 7.64 -4.69
CA ARG A 433 -0.78 8.67 -4.08
C ARG A 433 -2.22 8.22 -3.80
N VAL A 434 -2.79 7.35 -4.63
CA VAL A 434 -4.13 6.77 -4.39
C VAL A 434 -4.07 5.82 -3.19
N SER A 435 -3.04 4.97 -3.14
CA SER A 435 -2.78 4.07 -2.00
C SER A 435 -2.53 4.83 -0.70
N HIS A 436 -1.79 5.94 -0.76
CA HIS A 436 -1.56 6.81 0.40
C HIS A 436 -2.85 7.43 0.91
N ARG A 437 -3.71 7.95 0.01
CA ARG A 437 -5.01 8.50 0.40
C ARG A 437 -5.87 7.46 1.11
N ARG A 438 -5.98 6.26 0.52
CA ARG A 438 -6.71 5.15 1.13
C ARG A 438 -6.18 4.82 2.52
N SER A 439 -4.86 4.76 2.68
CA SER A 439 -4.23 4.48 3.98
C SER A 439 -4.57 5.56 5.01
N ILE A 440 -4.59 6.83 4.60
CA ILE A 440 -4.98 7.96 5.47
C ILE A 440 -6.47 7.91 5.84
N GLU A 441 -7.36 7.54 4.91
CA GLU A 441 -8.80 7.43 5.17
C GLU A 441 -9.14 6.24 6.09
N LEU A 442 -8.34 5.17 6.04
CA LEU A 442 -8.47 3.99 6.91
C LEU A 442 -7.74 4.16 8.27
N CYS A 443 -7.13 5.31 8.52
CA CYS A 443 -6.47 5.59 9.79
C CYS A 443 -7.49 5.80 10.90
N GLU A 444 -7.38 5.02 11.97
CA GLU A 444 -8.14 5.20 13.20
C GLU A 444 -7.17 5.55 14.32
N VAL A 445 -7.32 6.73 14.94
CA VAL A 445 -6.41 7.19 16.01
C VAL A 445 -6.41 6.24 17.22
N GLU A 446 -7.54 5.58 17.45
CA GLU A 446 -7.72 4.59 18.51
C GLU A 446 -7.49 3.14 18.05
N GLU A 447 -6.84 2.95 16.89
CA GLU A 447 -6.52 1.65 16.32
C GLU A 447 -5.88 0.72 17.36
N PHE A 448 -6.39 -0.51 17.39
CA PHE A 448 -5.87 -1.60 18.21
C PHE A 448 -5.45 -2.75 17.31
N GLN A 449 -4.55 -3.58 17.83
CA GLN A 449 -4.19 -4.85 17.24
C GLN A 449 -4.62 -5.97 18.17
N MET A 450 -4.93 -7.14 17.61
CA MET A 450 -5.40 -8.30 18.36
C MET A 450 -4.33 -9.39 18.38
N LEU A 451 -3.83 -9.73 19.57
CA LEU A 451 -3.08 -10.96 19.84
C LEU A 451 -3.95 -11.85 20.73
N LYS A 452 -3.44 -12.31 21.87
CA LYS A 452 -4.26 -12.92 22.93
C LYS A 452 -5.19 -11.93 23.61
N THR A 453 -4.85 -10.66 23.49
CA THR A 453 -5.67 -9.52 23.87
C THR A 453 -5.49 -8.38 22.88
N ALA A 454 -6.47 -7.49 22.88
CA ALA A 454 -6.37 -6.24 22.16
C ALA A 454 -5.35 -5.32 22.84
N TYR A 455 -4.48 -4.72 22.04
CA TYR A 455 -3.49 -3.79 22.53
C TYR A 455 -3.31 -2.61 21.56
N ARG A 456 -2.77 -1.52 22.08
CA ARG A 456 -2.43 -0.30 21.33
C ARG A 456 -0.96 -0.01 21.48
N CYS A 457 -0.31 0.34 20.38
CA CYS A 457 1.09 0.77 20.37
C CYS A 457 1.21 2.14 19.69
N ARG A 458 1.33 3.20 20.51
CA ARG A 458 1.43 4.59 20.03
C ARG A 458 2.76 4.92 19.37
N THR A 459 3.77 4.06 19.56
CA THR A 459 5.02 4.10 18.82
C THR A 459 4.80 3.79 17.33
N ILE A 460 3.93 2.83 17.00
CA ILE A 460 3.65 2.43 15.61
C ILE A 460 2.80 3.48 14.89
N PHE A 461 1.72 3.94 15.55
CA PHE A 461 0.80 4.90 14.97
C PHE A 461 0.23 5.82 16.06
N ASN A 462 0.13 7.11 15.75
CA ASN A 462 -0.38 8.11 16.67
C ASN A 462 -1.05 9.28 15.93
N GLU A 463 -1.77 10.11 16.68
CA GLU A 463 -2.50 11.27 16.16
C GLU A 463 -1.59 12.26 15.42
N ASP A 464 -0.35 12.46 15.88
CA ASP A 464 0.58 13.39 15.23
C ASP A 464 0.90 12.93 13.80
N LEU A 465 1.16 11.63 13.63
CA LEU A 465 1.44 11.02 12.34
C LEU A 465 0.21 11.06 11.41
N ALA A 466 -0.98 10.72 11.93
CA ALA A 466 -2.23 10.78 11.18
C ALA A 466 -2.51 12.20 10.66
N MET A 467 -2.38 13.20 11.54
CA MET A 467 -2.61 14.61 11.22
C MET A 467 -1.58 15.16 10.25
N PHE A 468 -0.31 14.77 10.41
CA PHE A 468 0.75 15.15 9.49
C PHE A 468 0.49 14.60 8.08
N ALA A 469 0.16 13.31 7.96
CA ALA A 469 -0.12 12.67 6.69
C ALA A 469 -1.33 13.30 5.97
N ALA A 470 -2.44 13.51 6.69
CA ALA A 470 -3.61 14.14 6.11
C ALA A 470 -3.35 15.58 5.63
N LYS A 471 -2.58 16.36 6.40
CA LYS A 471 -2.20 17.73 6.03
C LYS A 471 -1.26 17.75 4.83
N ASP A 472 -0.25 16.91 4.83
CA ASP A 472 0.70 16.77 3.73
C ASP A 472 0.00 16.36 2.42
N PHE A 473 -0.98 15.46 2.51
CA PHE A 473 -1.80 15.05 1.38
C PHE A 473 -2.60 16.23 0.82
N ARG A 474 -3.30 16.98 1.67
CA ARG A 474 -4.11 18.15 1.27
C ARG A 474 -3.28 19.25 0.61
N ILE A 475 -2.06 19.50 1.12
CA ILE A 475 -1.14 20.47 0.52
C ILE A 475 -0.77 20.02 -0.90
N SER A 476 -0.42 18.75 -1.07
CA SER A 476 -0.08 18.19 -2.38
C SER A 476 -1.28 18.23 -3.34
N GLN A 477 -2.47 17.84 -2.86
CA GLN A 477 -3.72 17.88 -3.64
C GLN A 477 -4.06 19.31 -4.12
N ALA A 478 -3.91 20.32 -3.27
CA ALA A 478 -4.15 21.71 -3.66
C ALA A 478 -3.21 22.18 -4.78
N LYS A 479 -1.96 21.68 -4.79
CA LYS A 479 -1.01 21.93 -5.90
C LYS A 479 -1.48 21.26 -7.18
N TYR A 480 -1.82 19.97 -7.14
CA TYR A 480 -2.32 19.23 -8.30
C TYR A 480 -3.56 19.90 -8.90
N HIS A 481 -4.48 20.40 -8.07
CA HIS A 481 -5.65 21.14 -8.54
C HIS A 481 -5.28 22.47 -9.22
N LYS A 482 -4.24 23.17 -8.75
CA LYS A 482 -3.72 24.38 -9.40
C LYS A 482 -3.01 24.06 -10.72
N GLU A 483 -2.24 22.98 -10.76
CA GLU A 483 -1.53 22.49 -11.94
C GLU A 483 -2.53 22.06 -13.03
N LEU A 484 -3.58 21.31 -12.68
CA LEU A 484 -4.66 20.92 -13.59
C LEU A 484 -5.30 22.14 -14.27
N LYS A 485 -5.55 23.23 -13.53
CA LYS A 485 -6.09 24.46 -14.12
C LYS A 485 -5.15 25.10 -15.14
N GLN A 486 -3.84 25.02 -14.91
CA GLN A 486 -2.85 25.53 -15.87
C GLN A 486 -2.82 24.68 -17.13
N VAL A 487 -2.87 23.36 -16.98
CA VAL A 487 -2.95 22.41 -18.10
C VAL A 487 -4.24 22.62 -18.90
N GLN A 488 -5.40 22.73 -18.24
CA GLN A 488 -6.67 22.98 -18.92
C GLN A 488 -6.66 24.31 -19.68
N LYS A 489 -6.06 25.35 -19.10
CA LYS A 489 -5.87 26.63 -19.81
C LYS A 489 -4.96 26.45 -21.03
N TRP A 490 -3.82 25.80 -20.89
CA TRP A 490 -2.92 25.49 -22.01
C TRP A 490 -3.64 24.71 -23.11
N PHE A 491 -4.50 23.75 -22.73
CA PHE A 491 -5.25 22.93 -23.68
C PHE A 491 -6.19 23.78 -24.56
N THR A 492 -6.90 24.73 -23.95
CA THR A 492 -7.75 25.71 -24.65
C THR A 492 -6.91 26.76 -25.42
N ASP A 493 -5.80 27.24 -24.88
CA ASP A 493 -4.92 28.21 -25.54
C ASP A 493 -4.25 27.62 -26.81
N CYS A 494 -4.13 26.29 -26.86
CA CYS A 494 -3.72 25.53 -28.04
C CYS A 494 -4.88 25.16 -28.98
N ASN A 495 -6.12 25.53 -28.66
CA ASN A 495 -7.34 25.23 -29.43
C ASN A 495 -7.59 23.73 -29.65
N MET A 496 -7.09 22.88 -28.76
CA MET A 496 -7.28 21.43 -28.85
C MET A 496 -8.72 21.03 -28.46
N ASP A 497 -9.37 21.79 -27.59
CA ASP A 497 -10.80 21.68 -27.27
C ASP A 497 -11.72 22.01 -28.46
N GLY A 498 -11.18 22.65 -29.49
CA GLY A 498 -11.86 22.94 -30.75
C GLY A 498 -12.07 21.72 -31.66
N MET A 499 -11.42 20.58 -31.39
CA MET A 499 -11.60 19.31 -32.10
C MET A 499 -12.65 18.45 -31.41
N LYS A 500 -13.78 18.20 -32.08
CA LYS A 500 -14.90 17.46 -31.48
C LYS A 500 -14.66 15.95 -31.44
N GLN A 501 -13.72 15.46 -32.24
CA GLN A 501 -13.39 14.05 -32.41
C GLN A 501 -12.40 13.55 -31.36
N SER A 502 -11.64 14.45 -30.72
CA SER A 502 -10.66 14.12 -29.69
C SER A 502 -11.26 14.14 -28.28
N ARG A 503 -10.84 13.19 -27.45
CA ARG A 503 -11.13 13.17 -26.00
C ARG A 503 -10.26 14.19 -25.26
N ASP A 504 -10.81 14.82 -24.22
CA ASP A 504 -10.02 15.63 -23.28
C ASP A 504 -9.29 14.70 -22.29
N THR A 505 -7.99 14.54 -22.48
CA THR A 505 -7.12 13.69 -21.66
C THR A 505 -6.44 14.45 -20.53
N SER A 506 -6.73 15.75 -20.34
CA SER A 506 -6.05 16.61 -19.34
C SER A 506 -6.18 16.06 -17.92
N LEU A 507 -7.33 15.47 -17.58
CA LEU A 507 -7.61 14.97 -16.24
C LEU A 507 -6.83 13.67 -15.95
N VAL A 508 -6.88 12.69 -16.86
CA VAL A 508 -6.16 11.41 -16.70
C VAL A 508 -4.64 11.63 -16.76
N SER A 509 -4.15 12.46 -17.67
CA SER A 509 -2.73 12.80 -17.77
C SER A 509 -2.22 13.56 -16.55
N SER A 510 -3.04 14.41 -15.93
CA SER A 510 -2.71 15.06 -14.66
C SER A 510 -2.65 14.05 -13.50
N ALA A 511 -3.55 13.07 -13.48
CA ALA A 511 -3.54 12.02 -12.46
C ALA A 511 -2.32 11.10 -12.58
N CYS A 512 -1.97 10.70 -13.81
CA CYS A 512 -0.72 9.99 -14.10
C CYS A 512 0.50 10.79 -13.61
N ALA A 513 0.60 12.08 -13.97
CA ALA A 513 1.71 12.93 -13.52
C ALA A 513 1.78 13.02 -11.99
N ALA A 514 0.65 13.22 -11.31
CA ALA A 514 0.58 13.30 -9.86
C ALA A 514 0.89 11.97 -9.15
N GLY A 515 0.58 10.84 -9.79
CA GLY A 515 0.84 9.50 -9.26
C GLY A 515 2.27 9.01 -9.49
N VAL A 516 2.92 9.44 -10.57
CA VAL A 516 4.27 9.00 -10.95
C VAL A 516 5.36 9.93 -10.43
N LEU A 517 5.14 11.26 -10.48
CA LEU A 517 6.12 12.24 -10.02
C LEU A 517 5.95 12.59 -8.53
N PHE A 518 7.07 12.96 -7.92
CA PHE A 518 7.13 13.32 -6.51
C PHE A 518 6.23 14.54 -6.18
N PRO A 519 5.55 14.59 -5.01
CA PRO A 519 4.64 15.67 -4.62
C PRO A 519 5.31 17.02 -4.27
N GLU A 520 6.63 17.06 -4.20
CA GLU A 520 7.36 18.24 -3.79
C GLU A 520 7.18 19.41 -4.81
N PRO A 521 7.22 20.68 -4.35
CA PRO A 521 7.00 21.84 -5.21
C PRO A 521 7.98 21.94 -6.39
N GLU A 522 9.21 21.44 -6.22
CA GLU A 522 10.28 21.52 -7.22
C GLU A 522 9.91 20.73 -8.49
N PHE A 523 9.05 19.71 -8.36
CA PHE A 523 8.55 18.90 -9.48
C PHE A 523 7.27 19.44 -10.12
N ALA A 524 6.75 20.60 -9.71
CA ALA A 524 5.51 21.14 -10.28
C ALA A 524 5.62 21.35 -11.80
N GLN A 525 6.74 21.89 -12.26
CA GLN A 525 6.97 22.08 -13.70
C GLN A 525 7.20 20.76 -14.43
N ALA A 526 7.82 19.78 -13.77
CA ALA A 526 7.92 18.41 -14.29
C ALA A 526 6.54 17.78 -14.51
N ARG A 527 5.63 17.95 -13.56
CA ARG A 527 4.27 17.42 -13.64
C ARG A 527 3.49 18.09 -14.77
N ILE A 528 3.56 19.42 -14.88
CA ILE A 528 2.91 20.16 -15.96
C ILE A 528 3.47 19.71 -17.32
N GLY A 529 4.80 19.66 -17.47
CA GLY A 529 5.45 19.22 -18.71
C GLY A 529 5.09 17.78 -19.10
N PHE A 530 5.11 16.86 -18.12
CA PHE A 530 4.66 15.48 -18.30
C PHE A 530 3.22 15.45 -18.81
N THR A 531 2.31 16.18 -18.16
CA THR A 531 0.89 16.21 -18.52
C THR A 531 0.67 16.77 -19.93
N GLN A 532 1.38 17.85 -20.28
CA GLN A 532 1.32 18.45 -21.62
C GLN A 532 1.80 17.47 -22.70
N PHE A 533 2.96 16.83 -22.49
CA PHE A 533 3.47 15.84 -23.43
C PHE A 533 2.49 14.67 -23.57
N PHE A 534 2.03 14.09 -22.45
CA PHE A 534 1.08 12.97 -22.45
C PHE A 534 -0.18 13.33 -23.26
N ALA A 535 -0.80 14.47 -22.94
CA ALA A 535 -2.05 14.89 -23.57
C ALA A 535 -1.86 15.14 -25.07
N LEU A 536 -0.78 15.83 -25.46
CA LEU A 536 -0.49 16.16 -26.86
C LEU A 536 -0.08 14.92 -27.68
N ALA A 537 0.73 14.03 -27.11
CA ALA A 537 1.12 12.77 -27.75
C ALA A 537 -0.12 11.91 -28.02
N THR A 538 -1.01 11.76 -27.04
CA THR A 538 -2.29 11.05 -27.22
C THR A 538 -3.16 11.72 -28.28
N PHE A 539 -3.21 13.05 -28.29
CA PHE A 539 -4.02 13.78 -29.26
C PHE A 539 -3.54 13.55 -30.70
N ILE A 540 -2.22 13.52 -30.92
CA ILE A 540 -1.61 13.26 -32.22
C ILE A 540 -1.78 11.79 -32.61
N ASP A 541 -1.59 10.86 -31.67
CA ASP A 541 -1.84 9.43 -31.83
C ASP A 541 -3.29 9.15 -32.28
N ASP A 542 -4.27 9.66 -31.53
CA ASP A 542 -5.69 9.54 -31.87
C ASP A 542 -5.98 10.12 -33.27
N PHE A 543 -5.33 11.23 -33.67
CA PHE A 543 -5.45 11.81 -35.02
C PHE A 543 -4.89 10.87 -36.09
N ILE A 544 -3.65 10.41 -35.95
CA ILE A 544 -2.97 9.56 -36.93
C ILE A 544 -3.71 8.22 -37.10
N ASP A 545 -4.25 7.68 -36.02
CA ASP A 545 -4.88 6.38 -36.05
C ASP A 545 -6.31 6.39 -36.58
N ASN A 546 -7.12 7.39 -36.20
CA ASN A 546 -8.58 7.27 -36.34
C ASN A 546 -9.20 8.19 -37.40
N TYR A 547 -8.67 9.40 -37.64
CA TYR A 547 -9.37 10.38 -38.46
C TYR A 547 -8.50 11.29 -39.35
N GLY A 548 -7.19 11.32 -39.16
CA GLY A 548 -6.25 12.00 -40.03
C GLY A 548 -5.86 11.16 -41.25
N SER A 549 -5.62 11.82 -42.39
CA SER A 549 -5.03 11.14 -43.55
C SER A 549 -3.52 10.94 -43.36
N LYS A 550 -2.95 9.95 -44.06
CA LYS A 550 -1.51 9.71 -44.08
C LYS A 550 -0.74 10.93 -44.57
N GLU A 551 -1.28 11.62 -45.57
CA GLU A 551 -0.72 12.86 -46.13
C GLU A 551 -0.73 13.98 -45.10
N GLU A 552 -1.80 14.12 -44.32
CA GLU A 552 -1.89 15.11 -43.24
C GLU A 552 -0.88 14.84 -42.11
N ALA A 553 -0.71 13.58 -41.75
CA ALA A 553 0.25 13.17 -40.73
C ALA A 553 1.71 13.40 -41.19
N ILE A 554 2.04 13.06 -42.44
CA ILE A 554 3.34 13.40 -43.06
C ILE A 554 3.53 14.92 -43.10
N ARG A 555 2.48 15.66 -43.46
CA ARG A 555 2.52 17.12 -43.52
C ARG A 555 2.83 17.75 -42.17
N LEU A 556 2.27 17.23 -41.09
CA LEU A 556 2.58 17.66 -39.71
C LEU A 556 4.09 17.50 -39.41
N LEU A 557 4.66 16.33 -39.71
CA LEU A 557 6.08 16.06 -39.50
C LEU A 557 6.98 16.97 -40.34
N GLU A 558 6.64 17.20 -41.61
CA GLU A 558 7.40 18.10 -42.50
C GLU A 558 7.42 19.54 -41.98
N LEU A 559 6.24 20.06 -41.60
CA LEU A 559 6.11 21.40 -41.01
C LEU A 559 6.95 21.52 -39.73
N PHE A 560 6.92 20.49 -38.89
CA PHE A 560 7.69 20.48 -37.65
C PHE A 560 9.20 20.44 -37.91
N ARG A 561 9.69 19.59 -38.83
CA ARG A 561 11.10 19.59 -39.24
C ARG A 561 11.56 20.94 -39.79
N MET A 562 10.72 21.60 -40.57
CA MET A 562 11.01 22.94 -41.09
C MET A 562 11.11 23.97 -39.96
N TYR A 563 10.22 23.92 -38.97
CA TYR A 563 10.30 24.74 -37.77
C TYR A 563 11.62 24.51 -37.01
N VAL A 564 12.00 23.25 -36.78
CA VAL A 564 13.26 22.90 -36.09
C VAL A 564 14.48 23.44 -36.84
N PHE A 565 14.51 23.29 -38.17
CA PHE A 565 15.57 23.81 -39.01
C PHE A 565 15.71 25.34 -38.92
N LEU A 566 14.58 26.07 -39.03
CA LEU A 566 14.57 27.52 -38.93
C LEU A 566 14.97 28.00 -37.53
N SER A 567 14.43 27.37 -36.49
CA SER A 567 14.73 27.65 -35.09
C SER A 567 16.24 27.49 -34.80
N SER A 568 16.84 26.42 -35.30
CA SER A 568 18.28 26.15 -35.17
C SER A 568 19.13 27.18 -35.94
N MET A 569 18.71 27.53 -37.17
CA MET A 569 19.40 28.52 -37.99
C MET A 569 19.41 29.90 -37.35
N LEU A 570 18.27 30.35 -36.81
CA LEU A 570 18.15 31.61 -36.10
C LEU A 570 19.06 31.61 -34.86
N CYS A 571 19.05 30.53 -34.07
CA CYS A 571 19.91 30.40 -32.91
C CYS A 571 21.40 30.58 -33.28
N PHE A 572 21.85 29.94 -34.36
CA PHE A 572 23.22 30.06 -34.87
C PHE A 572 23.56 31.48 -35.36
N PHE A 573 22.65 32.13 -36.10
CA PHE A 573 22.86 33.51 -36.55
C PHE A 573 22.95 34.51 -35.38
N PHE A 574 22.11 34.35 -34.35
CA PHE A 574 22.06 35.28 -33.22
C PHE A 574 23.17 35.07 -32.18
N GLN A 575 23.62 33.83 -31.95
CA GLN A 575 24.81 33.55 -31.11
C GLN A 575 26.08 34.24 -31.65
N ASN A 576 26.15 34.48 -32.97
CA ASN A 576 27.27 35.17 -33.61
C ASN A 576 27.16 36.71 -33.59
N LEU A 577 26.03 37.30 -33.17
CA LEU A 577 25.77 38.75 -33.25
C LEU A 577 25.80 39.48 -31.90
N THR A 578 25.55 38.84 -30.75
CA THR A 578 25.64 39.49 -29.43
C THR A 578 26.15 38.57 -28.33
N ALA A 579 27.11 39.01 -27.53
CA ALA A 579 27.64 38.28 -26.35
C ALA A 579 26.68 38.27 -25.14
N SER A 580 25.41 38.60 -25.34
CA SER A 580 24.36 38.75 -24.33
C SER A 580 23.15 37.89 -24.73
N ALA A 581 23.37 36.58 -24.90
CA ALA A 581 22.43 35.65 -25.52
C ALA A 581 21.36 35.06 -24.57
N ALA A 582 21.10 35.66 -23.41
CA ALA A 582 20.38 34.96 -22.33
C ALA A 582 18.87 35.23 -22.23
N SER A 583 18.26 36.09 -23.06
CA SER A 583 16.84 36.45 -22.83
C SER A 583 16.06 36.89 -24.07
N PHE A 584 16.40 36.40 -25.27
CA PHE A 584 15.65 36.81 -26.45
C PHE A 584 14.59 35.79 -26.86
N ASP A 585 13.34 36.27 -26.87
CA ASP A 585 12.14 35.58 -27.33
C ASP A 585 12.31 35.17 -28.80
N CYS A 586 12.43 33.87 -29.02
CA CYS A 586 12.49 33.24 -30.34
C CYS A 586 11.10 33.07 -30.95
N SER A 587 10.10 33.87 -30.59
CA SER A 587 8.78 33.86 -31.22
C SER A 587 8.90 34.22 -32.70
N TRP A 588 9.16 33.22 -33.53
CA TRP A 588 8.84 33.31 -34.95
C TRP A 588 7.33 33.33 -35.07
N ASP A 589 6.82 34.17 -35.96
CA ASP A 589 5.38 34.23 -36.24
C ASP A 589 4.99 32.90 -36.90
N GLU A 590 4.48 31.95 -36.11
CA GLU A 590 4.10 30.58 -36.50
C GLU A 590 3.16 30.58 -37.73
N GLN A 591 2.49 31.70 -38.01
CA GLN A 591 1.61 31.90 -39.16
C GLN A 591 2.33 32.20 -40.48
N LYS A 592 3.66 32.36 -40.49
CA LYS A 592 4.44 32.78 -41.68
C LYS A 592 5.22 31.66 -42.38
N LEU A 593 5.04 30.40 -41.98
CA LEU A 593 5.62 29.26 -42.71
C LEU A 593 4.85 28.99 -44.00
N ASP A 594 5.55 29.06 -45.13
CA ASP A 594 4.99 28.73 -46.45
C ASP A 594 4.34 27.33 -46.41
N GLY A 595 3.05 27.28 -46.74
CA GLY A 595 2.27 26.05 -46.80
C GLY A 595 1.61 25.60 -45.48
N ILE A 596 1.74 26.34 -44.37
CA ILE A 596 0.82 26.19 -43.23
C ILE A 596 -0.57 26.68 -43.61
N SER A 597 -0.69 27.78 -44.36
CA SER A 597 -1.97 28.33 -44.86
C SER A 597 -2.83 27.27 -45.56
N ASP A 598 -2.18 26.37 -46.29
CA ASP A 598 -2.80 25.38 -47.17
C ASP A 598 -3.07 24.04 -46.45
N SER A 599 -2.63 23.90 -45.19
CA SER A 599 -2.85 22.70 -44.38
C SER A 599 -4.26 22.67 -43.78
N SER A 600 -4.73 21.48 -43.41
CA SER A 600 -6.03 21.31 -42.75
C SER A 600 -6.06 22.04 -41.40
N ARG A 601 -7.27 22.30 -40.90
CA ARG A 601 -7.46 22.96 -39.60
C ARG A 601 -6.81 22.14 -38.49
N GLU A 602 -6.84 20.82 -38.64
CA GLU A 602 -6.37 19.86 -37.68
C GLU A 602 -4.84 19.87 -37.57
N VAL A 603 -4.15 19.82 -38.72
CA VAL A 603 -2.69 19.95 -38.79
C VAL A 603 -2.23 21.29 -38.22
N LYS A 604 -2.94 22.38 -38.49
CA LYS A 604 -2.62 23.70 -37.91
C LYS A 604 -2.69 23.71 -36.39
N ILE A 605 -3.72 23.09 -35.80
CA ILE A 605 -3.90 23.01 -34.35
C ILE A 605 -2.75 22.21 -33.72
N MET A 606 -2.47 21.00 -34.22
CA MET A 606 -1.40 20.16 -33.68
C MET A 606 -0.01 20.80 -33.83
N TYR A 607 0.28 21.39 -34.99
CA TYR A 607 1.54 22.08 -35.23
C TYR A 607 1.74 23.24 -34.24
N THR A 608 0.71 24.07 -34.07
CA THR A 608 0.73 25.21 -33.12
C THR A 608 0.91 24.70 -31.69
N ALA A 609 0.20 23.64 -31.30
CA ALA A 609 0.30 23.05 -29.98
C ALA A 609 1.70 22.50 -29.70
N LEU A 610 2.32 21.82 -30.66
CA LEU A 610 3.70 21.32 -30.57
C LEU A 610 4.70 22.46 -30.35
N CYS A 611 4.67 23.49 -31.19
CA CYS A 611 5.61 24.61 -31.10
C CYS A 611 5.49 25.33 -29.75
N LYS A 612 4.26 25.74 -29.37
CA LYS A 612 4.00 26.39 -28.07
C LYS A 612 4.42 25.55 -26.87
N THR A 613 4.20 24.23 -26.92
CA THR A 613 4.54 23.33 -25.82
C THR A 613 6.05 23.24 -25.65
N ILE A 614 6.78 23.07 -26.75
CA ILE A 614 8.25 22.98 -26.73
C ILE A 614 8.86 24.31 -26.28
N ASP A 615 8.37 25.43 -26.81
CA ASP A 615 8.84 26.76 -26.43
C ASP A 615 8.61 27.02 -24.94
N GLY A 616 7.39 26.77 -24.44
CA GLY A 616 7.09 26.93 -23.02
C GLY A 616 7.95 26.02 -22.12
N GLN A 617 8.14 24.75 -22.50
CA GLN A 617 8.98 23.82 -21.73
C GLN A 617 10.45 24.23 -21.73
N ALA A 618 10.99 24.66 -22.88
CA ALA A 618 12.36 25.13 -23.00
C ALA A 618 12.60 26.39 -22.17
N GLU A 619 11.68 27.35 -22.19
CA GLU A 619 11.74 28.56 -21.35
C GLU A 619 11.72 28.22 -19.87
N MET A 620 10.83 27.30 -19.46
CA MET A 620 10.71 26.86 -18.07
C MET A 620 12.00 26.20 -17.57
N VAL A 621 12.59 25.30 -18.36
CA VAL A 621 13.86 24.65 -17.99
C VAL A 621 15.01 25.64 -18.02
N TYR A 622 15.08 26.54 -19.02
CA TYR A 622 16.09 27.58 -19.07
C TYR A 622 16.07 28.48 -17.83
N ALA A 623 14.87 28.88 -17.38
CA ALA A 623 14.71 29.67 -16.16
C ALA A 623 15.18 28.93 -14.89
N MET A 624 15.16 27.59 -14.90
CA MET A 624 15.55 26.75 -13.75
C MET A 624 17.03 26.34 -13.77
N GLN A 625 17.58 25.96 -14.93
CA GLN A 625 18.90 25.36 -15.08
C GLN A 625 19.92 26.28 -15.78
N GLY A 626 19.48 27.36 -16.42
CA GLY A 626 20.36 28.30 -17.13
C GLY A 626 20.90 27.80 -18.47
N HIS A 627 20.48 26.62 -18.94
CA HIS A 627 20.78 26.10 -20.29
C HIS A 627 19.50 25.76 -21.05
N CYS A 628 19.56 25.89 -22.37
CA CYS A 628 18.43 25.65 -23.25
C CYS A 628 18.38 24.18 -23.66
N ILE A 629 17.22 23.53 -23.47
CA ILE A 629 16.98 22.13 -23.86
C ILE A 629 16.15 22.01 -25.15
N LYS A 630 15.91 23.14 -25.84
CA LYS A 630 14.98 23.20 -26.98
C LYS A 630 15.39 22.25 -28.10
N HIS A 631 16.70 22.12 -28.34
CA HIS A 631 17.25 21.16 -29.30
C HIS A 631 16.87 19.72 -28.95
N ASP A 632 17.03 19.32 -27.69
CA ASP A 632 16.71 17.96 -27.24
C ASP A 632 15.21 17.68 -27.34
N LEU A 633 14.38 18.67 -26.98
CA LEU A 633 12.92 18.58 -27.16
C LEU A 633 12.54 18.42 -28.64
N HIS A 634 13.18 19.16 -29.56
CA HIS A 634 12.94 19.03 -30.99
C HIS A 634 13.28 17.63 -31.51
N GLU A 635 14.48 17.14 -31.21
CA GLU A 635 14.95 15.83 -31.67
C GLU A 635 14.04 14.70 -31.16
N MET A 636 13.65 14.78 -29.88
CA MET A 636 12.71 13.81 -29.31
C MET A 636 11.35 13.83 -30.02
N TRP A 637 10.76 15.01 -30.26
CA TRP A 637 9.47 15.10 -30.96
C TRP A 637 9.56 14.64 -32.42
N ILE A 638 10.68 14.91 -33.11
CA ILE A 638 10.93 14.37 -34.45
C ILE A 638 11.00 12.84 -34.41
N GLU A 639 11.75 12.26 -33.46
CA GLU A 639 11.86 10.81 -33.26
C GLU A 639 10.47 10.20 -33.02
N PHE A 640 9.70 10.75 -32.07
CA PHE A 640 8.35 10.30 -31.74
C PHE A 640 7.40 10.31 -32.94
N LEU A 641 7.28 11.45 -33.63
CA LEU A 641 6.39 11.59 -34.78
C LEU A 641 6.82 10.71 -35.96
N SER A 642 8.13 10.52 -36.15
CA SER A 642 8.65 9.66 -37.21
C SER A 642 8.31 8.20 -36.95
N GLU A 643 8.48 7.72 -35.72
CA GLU A 643 8.14 6.35 -35.33
C GLU A 643 6.62 6.09 -35.32
N LEU A 644 5.82 7.07 -34.90
CA LEU A 644 4.35 6.96 -34.94
C LEU A 644 3.82 6.80 -36.37
N LEU A 645 4.39 7.53 -37.33
CA LEU A 645 4.12 7.35 -38.76
C LEU A 645 4.59 6.00 -39.30
N ASN A 646 5.71 5.49 -38.80
CA ASN A 646 6.24 4.17 -39.17
C ASN A 646 5.29 3.05 -38.69
N GLU A 647 4.81 3.15 -37.45
CA GLU A 647 3.85 2.24 -36.84
C GLU A 647 2.53 2.19 -37.63
N LYS A 648 1.97 3.37 -37.99
CA LYS A 648 0.79 3.45 -38.87
C LYS A 648 1.01 2.76 -40.22
N GLY A 649 2.22 2.85 -40.77
CA GLY A 649 2.60 2.23 -42.03
C GLY A 649 2.66 0.70 -42.01
N TRP A 650 2.64 0.04 -40.84
CA TRP A 650 2.73 -1.41 -40.74
C TRP A 650 1.45 -2.14 -41.16
N GLY A 651 0.27 -1.58 -40.91
CA GLY A 651 -1.01 -2.14 -41.35
C GLY A 651 -1.07 -2.37 -42.87
N GLU A 652 -0.33 -1.55 -43.63
CA GLU A 652 -0.23 -1.63 -45.09
C GLU A 652 0.86 -2.62 -45.57
N LYS A 653 1.97 -2.77 -44.82
CA LYS A 653 3.20 -3.46 -45.29
C LYS A 653 3.31 -4.93 -44.88
N LYS A 654 2.59 -5.42 -43.86
CA LYS A 654 2.54 -6.82 -43.37
C LYS A 654 3.90 -7.53 -43.12
N ILE A 655 5.03 -6.82 -43.07
CA ILE A 655 6.37 -7.39 -42.86
C ILE A 655 7.06 -6.59 -41.75
N THR A 656 6.80 -6.98 -40.50
CA THR A 656 7.49 -6.45 -39.30
C THR A 656 7.81 -7.63 -38.39
N THR A 657 9.06 -7.74 -37.92
CA THR A 657 9.43 -8.76 -36.92
C THR A 657 9.00 -8.35 -35.51
N MET A 658 8.91 -9.29 -34.57
CA MET A 658 8.60 -8.95 -33.17
C MET A 658 9.63 -7.98 -32.56
N ASP A 659 10.91 -8.13 -32.87
CA ASP A 659 11.96 -7.22 -32.38
C ASP A 659 11.79 -5.79 -32.94
N GLN A 660 11.44 -5.67 -34.21
CA GLN A 660 11.13 -4.37 -34.83
C GLN A 660 9.89 -3.75 -34.23
N TYR A 661 8.85 -4.56 -33.99
CA TYR A 661 7.64 -4.10 -33.30
C TYR A 661 7.99 -3.52 -31.93
N ILE A 662 8.68 -4.30 -31.08
CA ILE A 662 9.03 -3.90 -29.72
C ILE A 662 9.89 -2.63 -29.72
N SER A 663 10.89 -2.53 -30.60
CA SER A 663 11.78 -1.37 -30.66
C SER A 663 11.03 -0.07 -30.96
N THR A 664 10.19 -0.08 -32.00
CA THR A 664 9.40 1.10 -32.39
C THR A 664 8.28 1.36 -31.39
N SER A 665 7.53 0.33 -30.96
CA SER A 665 6.38 0.51 -30.05
C SER A 665 6.78 0.94 -28.64
N CYS A 666 7.98 0.59 -28.17
CA CYS A 666 8.55 1.15 -26.93
C CYS A 666 8.90 2.63 -27.06
N THR A 667 9.27 3.08 -28.26
CA THR A 667 9.57 4.49 -28.55
C THR A 667 8.28 5.30 -28.65
N THR A 668 7.28 4.80 -29.37
CA THR A 668 5.96 5.44 -29.51
C THR A 668 5.12 5.38 -28.23
N PHE A 669 5.48 4.52 -27.26
CA PHE A 669 4.90 4.58 -25.91
C PHE A 669 5.34 5.86 -25.14
N GLY A 670 6.41 6.53 -25.58
CA GLY A 670 6.75 7.89 -25.16
C GLY A 670 7.51 8.01 -23.82
N LEU A 671 7.92 6.90 -23.19
CA LEU A 671 8.50 6.93 -21.84
C LEU A 671 9.78 7.76 -21.70
N LYS A 672 10.61 7.77 -22.74
CA LYS A 672 11.86 8.53 -22.80
C LYS A 672 11.63 10.02 -22.49
N PHE A 673 10.53 10.60 -22.97
CA PHE A 673 10.17 12.00 -22.71
C PHE A 673 9.85 12.25 -21.25
N TYR A 674 9.06 11.37 -20.63
CA TYR A 674 8.67 11.53 -19.23
C TYR A 674 9.90 11.61 -18.33
N ILE A 675 10.90 10.78 -18.59
CA ILE A 675 12.14 10.70 -17.81
C ILE A 675 13.01 11.92 -18.06
N LEU A 676 13.15 12.36 -19.30
CA LEU A 676 13.95 13.53 -19.64
C LEU A 676 13.35 14.82 -19.09
N LEU A 677 12.03 15.01 -19.20
CA LEU A 677 11.35 16.14 -18.56
C LEU A 677 11.55 16.08 -17.04
N ALA A 678 11.28 14.93 -16.41
CA ALA A 678 11.51 14.77 -14.98
C ALA A 678 12.96 15.17 -14.60
N TYR A 679 13.94 14.81 -15.43
CA TYR A 679 15.34 15.13 -15.20
C TYR A 679 15.67 16.61 -15.36
N TYR A 680 15.25 17.24 -16.45
CA TYR A 680 15.47 18.67 -16.66
C TYR A 680 14.82 19.53 -15.57
N PHE A 681 13.79 19.02 -14.90
CA PHE A 681 13.15 19.68 -13.77
C PHE A 681 13.68 19.25 -12.40
N LEU A 682 14.59 18.27 -12.30
CA LEU A 682 15.24 17.85 -11.05
C LEU A 682 16.27 18.88 -10.52
N GLY A 683 16.67 19.88 -11.32
CA GLY A 683 17.60 20.93 -10.93
C GLY A 683 19.06 20.47 -10.72
N HIS A 684 19.35 19.21 -11.00
CA HIS A 684 20.71 18.66 -11.03
C HIS A 684 21.19 18.55 -12.49
N ASN A 685 22.48 18.76 -12.70
CA ASN A 685 23.09 18.46 -13.99
C ASN A 685 22.98 16.94 -14.25
N MET A 686 22.58 16.57 -15.47
CA MET A 686 22.71 15.19 -15.95
C MET A 686 24.17 14.75 -15.81
N PRO A 687 24.48 13.60 -15.18
CA PRO A 687 25.78 12.98 -15.32
C PRO A 687 26.11 12.84 -16.80
N GLU A 688 27.34 13.20 -17.15
CA GLU A 688 27.84 13.03 -18.50
C GLU A 688 27.76 11.55 -18.90
N GLY A 689 27.19 11.27 -20.08
CA GLY A 689 27.02 9.90 -20.56
C GLY A 689 25.84 9.12 -19.95
N LEU A 690 24.96 9.74 -19.15
CA LEU A 690 23.84 9.02 -18.51
C LEU A 690 22.89 8.42 -19.53
N LEU A 691 22.54 9.15 -20.59
CA LEU A 691 21.59 8.70 -21.61
C LEU A 691 22.15 7.56 -22.47
N GLU A 692 23.48 7.52 -22.59
CA GLU A 692 24.25 6.51 -23.30
C GLU A 692 24.61 5.32 -22.41
N SER A 693 24.32 5.39 -21.10
CA SER A 693 24.69 4.34 -20.16
C SER A 693 23.84 3.07 -20.37
N PRO A 694 24.45 1.87 -20.26
CA PRO A 694 23.71 0.61 -20.34
C PRO A 694 22.59 0.52 -19.28
N ASP A 695 22.82 1.08 -18.08
CA ASP A 695 21.84 1.06 -17.00
C ASP A 695 20.58 1.85 -17.38
N PHE A 696 20.75 3.05 -17.94
CA PHE A 696 19.63 3.89 -18.36
C PHE A 696 18.83 3.23 -19.49
N TYR A 697 19.51 2.72 -20.52
CA TYR A 697 18.87 1.99 -21.61
C TYR A 697 18.09 0.77 -21.10
N THR A 698 18.68 -0.01 -20.19
CA THR A 698 18.04 -1.19 -19.60
C THR A 698 16.75 -0.81 -18.88
N MET A 699 16.78 0.21 -18.01
CA MET A 699 15.59 0.65 -17.29
C MET A 699 14.51 1.21 -18.23
N LEU A 700 14.91 2.00 -19.23
CA LEU A 700 14.00 2.54 -20.23
C LEU A 700 13.32 1.45 -21.03
N HIS A 701 14.09 0.48 -21.54
CA HIS A 701 13.57 -0.62 -22.30
C HIS A 701 12.54 -1.43 -21.51
N HIS A 702 12.88 -1.89 -20.31
CA HIS A 702 11.98 -2.71 -19.51
C HIS A 702 10.75 -1.94 -19.01
N ALA A 703 10.89 -0.69 -18.60
CA ALA A 703 9.73 0.13 -18.20
C ALA A 703 8.78 0.39 -19.37
N SER A 704 9.30 0.66 -20.58
CA SER A 704 8.51 0.79 -21.80
C SER A 704 7.80 -0.51 -22.15
N LEU A 705 8.50 -1.64 -22.05
CA LEU A 705 7.95 -2.94 -22.39
C LEU A 705 6.79 -3.34 -21.47
N VAL A 706 6.86 -3.03 -20.17
CA VAL A 706 5.75 -3.22 -19.22
C VAL A 706 4.50 -2.49 -19.70
N GLY A 707 4.60 -1.20 -19.97
CA GLY A 707 3.44 -0.40 -20.37
C GLY A 707 2.87 -0.81 -21.73
N ARG A 708 3.75 -1.09 -22.71
CA ARG A 708 3.36 -1.52 -24.06
C ARG A 708 2.66 -2.87 -24.06
N LEU A 709 3.24 -3.91 -23.45
CA LEU A 709 2.64 -5.25 -23.47
C LEU A 709 1.31 -5.28 -22.72
N LEU A 710 1.22 -4.59 -21.58
CA LEU A 710 -0.05 -4.51 -20.84
C LEU A 710 -1.11 -3.78 -21.66
N ASN A 711 -0.76 -2.68 -22.34
CA ASN A 711 -1.65 -2.02 -23.28
C ASN A 711 -2.15 -3.00 -24.36
N ASP A 712 -1.23 -3.70 -25.04
CA ASP A 712 -1.55 -4.62 -26.13
C ASP A 712 -2.52 -5.72 -25.69
N THR A 713 -2.34 -6.28 -24.48
CA THR A 713 -3.21 -7.35 -23.96
C THR A 713 -4.68 -6.95 -23.84
N VAL A 714 -4.97 -5.65 -23.65
CA VAL A 714 -6.34 -5.16 -23.48
C VAL A 714 -6.89 -4.41 -24.70
N THR A 715 -6.02 -3.98 -25.63
CA THR A 715 -6.42 -3.21 -26.82
C THR A 715 -6.43 -4.02 -28.13
N TYR A 716 -5.79 -5.20 -28.19
CA TYR A 716 -5.59 -5.95 -29.44
C TYR A 716 -6.87 -6.17 -30.26
N LYS A 717 -8.01 -6.45 -29.62
CA LYS A 717 -9.30 -6.65 -30.32
C LYS A 717 -9.83 -5.39 -30.99
N ARG A 718 -9.55 -4.22 -30.43
CA ARG A 718 -9.92 -2.93 -31.02
C ARG A 718 -8.99 -2.65 -32.20
N GLU A 719 -7.68 -2.70 -31.96
CA GLU A 719 -6.66 -2.38 -32.95
C GLU A 719 -6.73 -3.33 -34.17
N GLN A 720 -7.00 -4.62 -33.95
CA GLN A 720 -7.20 -5.57 -35.04
C GLN A 720 -8.36 -5.18 -35.97
N LYS A 721 -9.45 -4.63 -35.42
CA LYS A 721 -10.60 -4.16 -36.20
C LYS A 721 -10.29 -2.88 -36.96
N GLU A 722 -9.44 -2.04 -36.40
CA GLU A 722 -8.94 -0.79 -36.99
C GLU A 722 -7.84 -1.04 -38.04
N GLY A 723 -7.36 -2.28 -38.15
CA GLY A 723 -6.28 -2.67 -39.08
C GLY A 723 -4.88 -2.35 -38.55
N GLY A 724 -4.76 -2.05 -37.26
CA GLY A 724 -3.49 -1.82 -36.57
C GLY A 724 -2.72 -3.12 -36.30
N LEU A 725 -1.40 -2.99 -36.11
CA LEU A 725 -0.52 -4.08 -35.70
C LEU A 725 -0.42 -4.09 -34.18
N ASN A 726 -0.55 -5.27 -33.57
CA ASN A 726 -0.52 -5.46 -32.12
C ASN A 726 0.26 -6.73 -31.78
N PHE A 727 0.99 -6.75 -30.66
CA PHE A 727 1.79 -7.90 -30.24
C PHE A 727 1.00 -9.22 -30.17
N ILE A 728 -0.21 -9.20 -29.61
CA ILE A 728 -1.09 -10.38 -29.52
C ILE A 728 -1.50 -10.85 -30.92
N CYS A 729 -1.83 -9.91 -31.82
CA CYS A 729 -2.15 -10.23 -33.20
C CYS A 729 -0.97 -10.84 -33.96
N MET A 730 0.26 -10.42 -33.67
CA MET A 730 1.47 -10.99 -34.27
C MET A 730 1.73 -12.42 -33.80
N LEU A 731 1.57 -12.71 -32.51
CA LEU A 731 1.73 -14.06 -31.96
C LEU A 731 0.70 -15.05 -32.52
N THR A 732 -0.54 -14.59 -32.71
CA THR A 732 -1.65 -15.42 -33.18
C THR A 732 -1.73 -15.56 -34.71
N ALA A 733 -1.00 -14.75 -35.48
CA ALA A 733 -1.08 -14.70 -36.95
C ALA A 733 -0.81 -16.06 -37.64
N GLY A 734 0.02 -16.92 -37.04
CA GLY A 734 0.34 -18.26 -37.54
C GLY A 734 -0.68 -19.35 -37.20
N GLY A 735 -1.67 -19.05 -36.34
CA GLY A 735 -2.69 -20.01 -35.88
C GLY A 735 -2.17 -21.10 -34.94
N THR A 736 -0.88 -21.09 -34.56
CA THR A 736 -0.26 -22.07 -33.66
C THR A 736 -0.43 -21.72 -32.17
N VAL A 737 -0.60 -20.44 -31.85
CA VAL A 737 -0.75 -19.91 -30.48
C VAL A 737 -2.18 -19.38 -30.35
N SER A 738 -2.88 -19.74 -29.26
CA SER A 738 -4.23 -19.22 -28.99
C SER A 738 -4.18 -17.76 -28.50
N GLU A 739 -5.32 -17.06 -28.51
CA GLU A 739 -5.38 -15.70 -27.94
C GLU A 739 -5.02 -15.71 -26.45
N GLU A 740 -5.53 -16.69 -25.70
CA GLU A 740 -5.26 -16.83 -24.26
C GLU A 740 -3.78 -17.12 -23.99
N GLU A 741 -3.16 -17.99 -24.81
CA GLU A 741 -1.74 -18.30 -24.71
C GLU A 741 -0.89 -17.07 -25.03
N ALA A 742 -1.23 -16.32 -26.09
CA ALA A 742 -0.53 -15.09 -26.45
C ALA A 742 -0.65 -14.00 -25.37
N ILE A 743 -1.82 -13.84 -24.75
CA ILE A 743 -2.03 -12.91 -23.63
C ILE A 743 -1.17 -13.32 -22.44
N SER A 744 -1.17 -14.61 -22.08
CA SER A 744 -0.35 -15.14 -20.98
C SER A 744 1.14 -14.90 -21.22
N MET A 745 1.62 -15.14 -22.45
CA MET A 745 3.01 -14.85 -22.83
C MET A 745 3.36 -13.37 -22.68
N ALA A 746 2.50 -12.47 -23.15
CA ALA A 746 2.72 -11.02 -23.04
C ALA A 746 2.68 -10.54 -21.57
N GLN A 747 1.78 -11.07 -20.76
CA GLN A 747 1.72 -10.79 -19.31
C GLN A 747 2.98 -11.27 -18.60
N GLN A 748 3.46 -12.48 -18.89
CA GLN A 748 4.71 -13.00 -18.33
C GLN A 748 5.91 -12.11 -18.70
N MET A 749 6.02 -11.71 -19.97
CA MET A 749 7.08 -10.80 -20.42
C MET A 749 7.03 -9.43 -19.75
N ALA A 750 5.83 -8.90 -19.49
CA ALA A 750 5.64 -7.67 -18.73
C ALA A 750 6.07 -7.85 -17.27
N GLU A 751 5.69 -8.95 -16.61
CA GLU A 751 6.10 -9.27 -15.24
C GLU A 751 7.62 -9.43 -15.12
N ASP A 752 8.27 -10.09 -16.07
CA ASP A 752 9.72 -10.27 -16.10
C ASP A 752 10.46 -8.93 -16.28
N SER A 753 9.94 -8.07 -17.17
CA SER A 753 10.47 -6.71 -17.36
C SER A 753 10.28 -5.85 -16.12
N GLN A 754 9.12 -5.94 -15.49
CA GLN A 754 8.85 -5.24 -14.23
C GLN A 754 9.79 -5.71 -13.12
N ARG A 755 10.04 -7.03 -13.02
CA ARG A 755 11.01 -7.62 -12.10
C ARG A 755 12.40 -7.07 -12.34
N LYS A 756 12.80 -6.88 -13.60
CA LYS A 756 14.10 -6.31 -13.96
C LYS A 756 14.23 -4.86 -13.49
N VAL A 757 13.20 -4.04 -13.65
CA VAL A 757 13.17 -2.67 -13.11
C VAL A 757 13.25 -2.68 -11.58
N LEU A 758 12.46 -3.53 -10.91
CA LEU A 758 12.49 -3.68 -9.45
C LEU A 758 13.88 -4.11 -8.96
N GLN A 759 14.52 -5.06 -9.64
CA GLN A 759 15.89 -5.51 -9.33
C GLN A 759 16.86 -4.34 -9.35
N MET A 760 16.84 -3.50 -10.39
CA MET A 760 17.74 -2.34 -10.49
C MET A 760 17.47 -1.30 -9.40
N VAL A 761 16.21 -1.10 -9.03
CA VAL A 761 15.81 -0.23 -7.91
C VAL A 761 16.32 -0.79 -6.59
N CYS A 762 16.12 -2.08 -6.30
CA CYS A 762 16.65 -2.70 -5.08
C CYS A 762 18.19 -2.66 -5.04
N LEU A 763 18.85 -2.95 -6.15
CA LEU A 763 20.32 -2.99 -6.27
C LEU A 763 20.92 -1.65 -6.69
N SER A 764 20.42 -0.54 -6.12
CA SER A 764 20.77 0.81 -6.56
C SER A 764 22.24 1.22 -6.33
N LYS A 765 22.98 0.53 -5.45
CA LYS A 765 24.39 0.84 -5.15
C LYS A 765 25.27 0.58 -6.38
N GLY A 766 25.96 1.62 -6.86
CA GLY A 766 26.88 1.52 -8.01
C GLY A 766 26.22 1.72 -9.38
N ASN A 767 24.90 1.96 -9.43
CA ASN A 767 24.17 2.26 -10.67
C ASN A 767 24.44 3.72 -11.12
N MET A 768 24.65 3.94 -12.41
CA MET A 768 24.83 5.29 -12.97
C MET A 768 23.55 6.14 -12.92
N VAL A 769 22.38 5.51 -12.94
CA VAL A 769 21.08 6.15 -12.84
C VAL A 769 20.83 6.57 -11.39
N PRO A 770 20.58 7.86 -11.08
CA PRO A 770 20.31 8.29 -9.72
C PRO A 770 19.09 7.59 -9.10
N ARG A 771 19.12 7.32 -7.79
CA ARG A 771 18.04 6.61 -7.07
C ARG A 771 16.64 7.19 -7.33
N ARG A 772 16.48 8.52 -7.33
CA ARG A 772 15.19 9.16 -7.63
C ARG A 772 14.69 8.89 -9.06
N CYS A 773 15.60 8.75 -10.02
CA CYS A 773 15.25 8.38 -11.39
C CYS A 773 14.85 6.90 -11.47
N GLN A 774 15.52 6.02 -10.73
CA GLN A 774 15.13 4.61 -10.62
C GLN A 774 13.72 4.47 -10.03
N GLU A 775 13.41 5.22 -8.96
CA GLU A 775 12.07 5.29 -8.36
C GLU A 775 11.02 5.79 -9.36
N PHE A 776 11.41 6.70 -10.27
CA PHE A 776 10.54 7.19 -11.33
C PHE A 776 10.25 6.12 -12.40
N PHE A 777 11.25 5.35 -12.84
CA PHE A 777 11.05 4.18 -13.70
C PHE A 777 10.10 3.15 -13.08
N TRP A 778 10.26 2.91 -11.78
CA TRP A 778 9.38 2.03 -11.03
C TRP A 778 7.94 2.54 -10.99
N ALA A 779 7.76 3.83 -10.72
CA ALA A 779 6.44 4.46 -10.72
C ALA A 779 5.77 4.42 -12.11
N LEU A 780 6.54 4.49 -13.20
CA LEU A 780 6.04 4.31 -14.56
C LEU A 780 5.54 2.87 -14.82
N CYS A 781 6.23 1.86 -14.29
CA CYS A 781 5.74 0.47 -14.35
C CYS A 781 4.40 0.31 -13.61
N LYS A 782 4.26 0.97 -12.44
CA LYS A 782 2.99 0.99 -11.69
C LYS A 782 1.89 1.69 -12.46
N MET A 783 2.20 2.80 -13.16
CA MET A 783 1.25 3.51 -14.02
C MET A 783 0.73 2.61 -15.15
N GLY A 784 1.62 1.86 -15.83
CA GLY A 784 1.19 0.91 -16.87
C GLY A 784 0.24 -0.15 -16.33
N ASN A 785 0.55 -0.72 -15.16
CA ASN A 785 -0.33 -1.66 -14.49
C ASN A 785 -1.67 -1.03 -14.04
N TRP A 786 -1.66 0.23 -13.56
CA TRP A 786 -2.87 0.97 -13.17
C TRP A 786 -3.78 1.27 -14.36
N LEU A 787 -3.20 1.52 -15.55
CA LEU A 787 -3.97 1.81 -16.77
C LEU A 787 -4.52 0.56 -17.47
N TYR A 788 -3.80 -0.56 -17.43
CA TYR A 788 -4.09 -1.69 -18.33
C TYR A 788 -4.22 -3.05 -17.65
N ASN A 789 -3.74 -3.22 -16.42
CA ASN A 789 -3.81 -4.52 -15.72
C ASN A 789 -4.92 -4.53 -14.65
N GLU A 790 -5.21 -3.41 -14.01
CA GLU A 790 -6.22 -3.35 -12.96
C GLU A 790 -7.66 -3.55 -13.51
N ASP A 791 -8.36 -4.57 -13.01
CA ASP A 791 -9.69 -5.03 -13.48
C ASP A 791 -9.74 -5.56 -14.93
N GLY A 792 -8.57 -5.91 -15.51
CA GLY A 792 -8.49 -6.60 -16.80
C GLY A 792 -9.05 -5.80 -17.98
N GLY A 793 -8.90 -4.48 -18.00
CA GLY A 793 -9.38 -3.69 -19.13
C GLY A 793 -8.67 -2.35 -19.34
N ASP A 794 -8.91 -1.78 -20.53
CA ASP A 794 -8.36 -0.49 -20.95
C ASP A 794 -9.00 0.67 -20.17
N ARG A 795 -8.38 1.03 -19.04
CA ARG A 795 -8.80 2.15 -18.20
C ARG A 795 -8.41 3.50 -18.78
N PHE A 796 -7.40 3.53 -19.65
CA PHE A 796 -7.00 4.75 -20.35
C PHE A 796 -8.08 5.25 -21.31
N SER A 797 -8.70 4.33 -22.07
CA SER A 797 -9.80 4.66 -22.98
C SER A 797 -11.16 4.68 -22.29
N SER A 798 -11.28 4.06 -21.11
CA SER A 798 -12.53 3.98 -20.35
C SER A 798 -12.50 4.86 -19.10
N MET A 799 -12.73 6.17 -19.26
CA MET A 799 -12.68 7.15 -18.16
C MET A 799 -13.55 6.77 -16.95
N ASP A 800 -14.68 6.08 -17.16
CA ASP A 800 -15.56 5.62 -16.07
C ASP A 800 -14.86 4.67 -15.08
N LYS A 801 -13.80 3.97 -15.51
CA LYS A 801 -13.05 3.03 -14.66
C LYS A 801 -11.99 3.70 -13.78
N VAL A 802 -11.58 4.93 -14.10
CA VAL A 802 -10.53 5.68 -13.37
C VAL A 802 -11.05 6.93 -12.68
N VAL A 803 -12.29 7.31 -12.95
CA VAL A 803 -12.87 8.57 -12.46
C VAL A 803 -12.83 8.67 -10.94
N ASP A 804 -13.09 7.57 -10.21
CA ASP A 804 -13.07 7.56 -8.74
C ASP A 804 -11.65 7.83 -8.20
N ASP A 805 -10.65 7.13 -8.73
CA ASP A 805 -9.24 7.32 -8.35
C ASP A 805 -8.77 8.76 -8.66
N ILE A 806 -9.12 9.28 -9.83
CA ILE A 806 -8.72 10.63 -10.24
C ILE A 806 -9.43 11.69 -9.38
N ASN A 807 -10.72 11.52 -9.13
CA ASN A 807 -11.48 12.39 -8.26
C ASN A 807 -10.84 12.43 -6.87
N LYS A 808 -10.58 11.27 -6.28
CA LYS A 808 -9.88 11.16 -4.99
C LYS A 808 -8.47 11.74 -5.02
N LEU A 809 -7.73 11.61 -6.12
CA LEU A 809 -6.39 12.16 -6.19
C LEU A 809 -6.37 13.69 -6.26
N ILE A 810 -7.24 14.29 -7.09
CA ILE A 810 -7.11 15.70 -7.50
C ILE A 810 -8.30 16.58 -7.05
N LEU A 811 -9.53 16.08 -7.09
CA LEU A 811 -10.74 16.91 -7.06
C LEU A 811 -11.47 16.87 -5.73
N GLU A 812 -11.65 15.69 -5.15
CA GLU A 812 -12.37 15.48 -3.90
C GLU A 812 -11.48 15.79 -2.71
N PRO A 813 -11.90 16.62 -1.75
CA PRO A 813 -11.11 16.86 -0.55
C PRO A 813 -10.95 15.56 0.24
N LEU A 814 -9.78 15.40 0.87
CA LEU A 814 -9.55 14.33 1.84
C LEU A 814 -10.49 14.49 3.04
N GLU A 815 -11.30 13.47 3.33
CA GLU A 815 -12.04 13.37 4.58
C GLU A 815 -11.07 13.05 5.73
N LEU A 816 -11.05 13.87 6.78
CA LEU A 816 -10.21 13.57 7.94
C LEU A 816 -10.82 12.41 8.72
N PRO A 817 -9.99 11.59 9.37
CA PRO A 817 -10.46 10.70 10.42
C PRO A 817 -11.31 11.51 11.41
N ARG A 818 -12.41 10.92 11.91
CA ARG A 818 -13.12 11.49 13.06
C ARG A 818 -12.16 11.43 14.25
N ILE A 819 -11.41 12.50 14.47
CA ILE A 819 -10.72 12.71 15.75
C ILE A 819 -11.85 12.97 16.72
N VAL A 820 -12.19 11.97 17.52
CA VAL A 820 -13.08 12.16 18.66
C VAL A 820 -12.34 13.11 19.57
N GLU A 821 -12.74 14.39 19.58
CA GLU A 821 -12.34 15.30 20.65
C GLU A 821 -12.83 14.66 21.95
N SER A 822 -11.88 14.17 22.75
CA SER A 822 -12.13 13.57 24.06
C SER A 822 -12.38 14.64 25.11
#